data_AF-A0A2H9MKP0-F1
#
_entry.id   AF-A0A2H9MKP0-F1
#
_cell.length_a   1.000
_cell.length_b   1.000
_cell.length_c   1.000
_cell.angle_alpha   90.00
_cell.angle_beta   90.00
_cell.angle_gamma   90.00
#
_symmetry.space_group_name_H-M   'P 1'
#
loop_
_entity.id
_entity.type
_entity.pdbx_description
1 polymer ?
#
loop_
_entity_poly.entity_id
_entity_poly.type
_entity_poly.pdbx_seq_one_letter_code
_entity_poly.pdbx_strand_id
1 'polypeptide(L)'
;NNTYIQEAYDKYYLAVDKYEKGNYDSAVQQFKNSYLKIVEAYEEKGETYMGVDFGETVRISYTDYDSVAPEVFLNDLISVGWMEVLPEENHVYYARSSNNGVSWWYFDATVHASSYLTYWGLSSSIVKPCCLIIIGIVLLLLLLLIILIILALIIILIWCHFFYGILRDRTYGPIDDPYLNIFSPYDTVSVGGNIFNTPRLCGGDGNGNGGPEPAPDLRVTNVWFSDTYVLQEDPTTVYATIKNQGSAIMTGTVYAEFRYGTSYDQGVTIGEVQIPAPLYAGHSTTVDVSWTPTNTGASFDTTVWVMADSRGGVTEGDEGNNIGSTSCHVFNPTADDDGDGMSNLYEIKCGVDVGGWQDPLIYNVRYAVLVVGTYYTEQQYQWYLSAVQNMYDILHNSHGYTDTNINYLVTLSSGYNEPSGFDTSLIDDEATETNIQNVFNNFKTGGTQEMSSNDFLIVCWVNHGGDDHYNSNTGEDTVMGTDAHDTYFPLKNGDKVYDSELATYVSGISAARTVFILQPCNSGGFVNDLSISGRIIGTAVRENEVEGGWIETVITGFNGAGDTDPDVGNNNGYVSIQEAWELAARHVFSGSSVHSQLDDNGDWLGHDYMGYDMVGNDDGGYDPNTSSKDGYLAARTYL
;
A
#
# COMPACT_ATOMS: atom_id res chain seq x y z
N ASN A 1 50.46 -39.73 2.51
CA ASN A 1 49.13 -40.36 2.53
C ASN A 1 48.75 -40.67 3.97
N ASN A 2 48.30 -39.66 4.72
CA ASN A 2 47.72 -39.88 6.04
C ASN A 2 46.20 -39.91 5.84
N THR A 3 45.64 -41.12 5.75
CA THR A 3 44.22 -41.36 5.45
C THR A 3 43.29 -40.60 6.39
N TYR A 4 43.69 -40.42 7.66
CA TYR A 4 42.94 -39.64 8.64
C TYR A 4 42.81 -38.15 8.31
N ILE A 5 43.85 -37.53 7.75
CA ILE A 5 43.79 -36.11 7.35
C ILE A 5 42.86 -35.97 6.15
N GLN A 6 42.92 -36.89 5.20
CA GLN A 6 42.04 -36.87 4.03
C GLN A 6 40.58 -37.08 4.45
N GLU A 7 40.30 -38.05 5.32
CA GLU A 7 38.96 -38.32 5.85
C GLU A 7 38.41 -37.17 6.70
N ALA A 8 39.26 -36.50 7.47
CA ALA A 8 38.87 -35.28 8.19
C ALA A 8 38.51 -34.15 7.22
N TYR A 9 39.29 -33.94 6.16
CA TYR A 9 39.00 -32.95 5.13
C TYR A 9 37.71 -33.24 4.37
N ASP A 10 37.46 -34.49 4.01
CA ASP A 10 36.23 -34.88 3.31
C ASP A 10 34.99 -34.61 4.18
N LYS A 11 35.08 -34.85 5.49
CA LYS A 11 34.02 -34.51 6.46
C LYS A 11 33.83 -33.01 6.64
N TYR A 12 34.91 -32.24 6.62
CA TYR A 12 34.85 -30.77 6.68
C TYR A 12 34.14 -30.19 5.46
N TYR A 13 34.48 -30.63 4.25
CA TYR A 13 33.80 -30.13 3.04
C TYR A 13 32.34 -30.60 2.96
N LEU A 14 32.04 -31.78 3.47
CA LEU A 14 30.64 -32.22 3.60
C LEU A 14 29.87 -31.31 4.57
N ALA A 15 30.51 -30.84 5.65
CA ALA A 15 29.89 -29.89 6.56
C ALA A 15 29.60 -28.55 5.87
N VAL A 16 30.53 -28.05 5.06
CA VAL A 16 30.34 -26.83 4.25
C VAL A 16 29.18 -26.99 3.26
N ASP A 17 29.09 -28.12 2.54
CA ASP A 17 27.97 -28.41 1.63
C ASP A 17 26.62 -28.47 2.36
N LYS A 18 26.58 -28.99 3.60
CA LYS A 18 25.35 -28.99 4.43
C LYS A 18 24.99 -27.59 4.92
N TYR A 19 25.99 -26.78 5.24
CA TYR A 19 25.79 -25.40 5.66
C TYR A 19 25.22 -24.54 4.52
N GLU A 20 25.78 -24.63 3.30
CA GLU A 20 25.30 -23.91 2.11
C GLU A 20 23.85 -24.30 1.72
N LYS A 21 23.40 -25.49 2.13
CA LYS A 21 22.04 -25.99 1.91
C LYS A 21 21.08 -25.71 3.08
N GLY A 22 21.50 -24.92 4.06
CA GLY A 22 20.68 -24.54 5.23
C GLY A 22 20.42 -25.68 6.23
N ASN A 23 21.16 -26.79 6.14
CA ASN A 23 20.99 -27.94 7.04
C ASN A 23 22.02 -27.89 8.18
N TYR A 24 21.80 -26.95 9.10
CA TYR A 24 22.78 -26.55 10.12
C TYR A 24 23.10 -27.66 11.14
N ASP A 25 22.10 -28.43 11.59
CA ASP A 25 22.34 -29.55 12.52
C ASP A 25 23.27 -30.61 11.90
N SER A 26 23.04 -30.91 10.62
CA SER A 26 23.91 -31.85 9.89
C SER A 26 25.30 -31.27 9.66
N ALA A 27 25.41 -29.97 9.38
CA ALA A 27 26.69 -29.30 9.20
C ALA A 27 27.54 -29.36 10.49
N VAL A 28 26.94 -29.01 11.63
CA VAL A 28 27.60 -29.08 12.95
C VAL A 28 28.08 -30.50 13.26
N GLN A 29 27.24 -31.50 12.99
CA GLN A 29 27.61 -32.89 13.20
C GLN A 29 28.81 -33.30 12.34
N GLN A 30 28.90 -32.83 11.09
CA GLN A 30 30.02 -33.15 10.20
C GLN A 30 31.31 -32.39 10.57
N PHE A 31 31.23 -31.14 11.04
CA PHE A 31 32.39 -30.44 11.59
C PHE A 31 32.97 -31.18 12.81
N LYS A 32 32.10 -31.66 13.71
CA LYS A 32 32.50 -32.47 14.86
C LYS A 32 33.14 -33.80 14.44
N ASN A 33 32.57 -34.47 13.44
CA ASN A 33 33.14 -35.72 12.91
C ASN A 33 34.51 -35.52 12.24
N SER A 34 34.73 -34.38 11.58
CA SER A 34 36.02 -34.01 11.01
C SER A 34 37.09 -33.88 12.10
N TYR A 35 36.77 -33.16 13.17
CA TYR A 35 37.64 -32.99 14.34
C TYR A 35 37.98 -34.34 15.00
N LEU A 36 36.99 -35.18 15.27
CA LEU A 36 37.20 -36.48 15.92
C LEU A 36 38.12 -37.41 15.11
N LYS A 37 38.12 -37.31 13.77
CA LYS A 37 39.07 -38.07 12.93
C LYS A 37 40.51 -37.63 13.06
N ILE A 38 40.75 -36.36 13.37
CA ILE A 38 42.10 -35.89 13.68
C ILE A 38 42.52 -36.40 15.05
N VAL A 39 41.63 -36.35 16.05
CA VAL A 39 41.89 -36.88 17.41
C VAL A 39 42.25 -38.37 17.37
N GLU A 40 41.47 -39.19 16.65
CA GLU A 40 41.70 -40.63 16.49
C GLU A 40 43.11 -40.94 15.95
N ALA A 41 43.62 -40.11 15.02
CA ALA A 41 44.95 -40.28 14.44
C ALA A 41 46.11 -40.04 15.42
N TYR A 42 45.87 -39.23 16.47
CA TYR A 42 46.84 -38.99 17.54
C TYR A 42 46.76 -40.10 18.60
N GLU A 43 45.54 -40.49 18.97
CA GLU A 43 45.31 -41.57 19.95
C GLU A 43 45.91 -42.91 19.47
N GLU A 44 45.80 -43.24 18.19
CA GLU A 44 46.42 -44.44 17.61
C GLU A 44 47.96 -44.45 17.71
N LYS A 45 48.59 -43.27 17.82
CA LYS A 45 50.03 -43.14 17.98
C LYS A 45 50.46 -43.12 19.45
N GLY A 46 49.52 -43.28 20.38
CA GLY A 46 49.74 -43.14 21.82
C GLY A 46 50.06 -41.71 22.24
N GLU A 47 49.73 -40.73 21.39
CA GLU A 47 49.92 -39.31 21.65
C GLU A 47 48.58 -38.69 22.08
N THR A 48 48.61 -37.84 23.10
CA THR A 48 47.44 -37.07 23.48
C THR A 48 47.33 -35.85 22.56
N TYR A 49 46.26 -35.77 21.80
CA TYR A 49 45.98 -34.59 20.98
C TYR A 49 45.78 -33.36 21.86
N MET A 50 46.61 -32.33 21.69
CA MET A 50 46.51 -31.06 22.43
C MET A 50 45.78 -29.99 21.60
N GLY A 51 44.55 -30.27 21.18
CA GLY A 51 43.65 -29.30 20.56
C GLY A 51 42.48 -28.93 21.48
N VAL A 52 41.74 -27.88 21.10
CA VAL A 52 40.58 -27.39 21.84
C VAL A 52 39.41 -28.36 21.62
N ASP A 53 38.96 -29.03 22.68
CA ASP A 53 37.73 -29.81 22.66
C ASP A 53 36.52 -28.87 22.53
N PHE A 54 35.75 -29.02 21.47
CA PHE A 54 34.43 -28.39 21.37
C PHE A 54 33.50 -29.16 22.30
N GLY A 55 33.35 -28.67 23.54
CA GLY A 55 32.52 -29.29 24.58
C GLY A 55 31.07 -29.57 24.14
N GLU A 56 30.28 -30.19 25.03
CA GLU A 56 28.93 -30.69 24.74
C GLU A 56 27.92 -29.66 24.20
N THR A 57 28.20 -28.36 24.29
CA THR A 57 27.35 -27.30 23.73
C THR A 57 28.17 -26.36 22.85
N VAL A 58 27.95 -26.44 21.53
CA VAL A 58 28.37 -25.40 20.59
C VAL A 58 27.15 -24.53 20.32
N ARG A 59 27.14 -23.29 20.83
CA ARG A 59 26.13 -22.29 20.46
C ARG A 59 26.72 -21.44 19.33
N ILE A 60 26.30 -21.70 18.10
CA ILE A 60 26.45 -20.74 17.01
C ILE A 60 25.24 -19.82 17.14
N SER A 61 25.43 -18.61 17.67
CA SER A 61 24.41 -17.56 17.55
C SER A 61 24.50 -17.02 16.12
N TYR A 62 23.42 -17.16 15.36
CA TYR A 62 23.22 -16.35 14.17
C TYR A 62 22.53 -15.06 14.63
N THR A 63 23.01 -13.91 14.17
CA THR A 63 22.24 -12.68 14.16
C THR A 63 21.58 -12.55 12.79
N ASP A 64 20.53 -11.73 12.67
CA ASP A 64 19.90 -11.45 11.37
C ASP A 64 20.79 -10.58 10.45
N TYR A 65 22.05 -10.32 10.85
CA TYR A 65 22.97 -9.35 10.25
C TYR A 65 24.37 -9.95 10.06
N ASP A 66 25.24 -9.23 9.33
CA ASP A 66 26.59 -9.69 9.05
C ASP A 66 27.50 -9.53 10.28
N SER A 67 27.73 -10.62 11.02
CA SER A 67 28.72 -10.67 12.10
C SER A 67 30.14 -10.81 11.56
N VAL A 68 31.04 -9.88 11.90
CA VAL A 68 32.44 -9.88 11.45
C VAL A 68 33.44 -9.82 12.61
N ALA A 69 34.64 -10.35 12.34
CA ALA A 69 35.83 -10.29 13.20
C ALA A 69 35.60 -10.70 14.68
N PRO A 70 35.14 -11.94 14.94
CA PRO A 70 35.01 -12.43 16.30
C PRO A 70 36.38 -12.63 16.95
N GLU A 71 36.56 -12.12 18.16
CA GLU A 71 37.76 -12.31 18.97
C GLU A 71 37.40 -12.98 20.30
N VAL A 72 38.20 -13.98 20.69
CA VAL A 72 38.02 -14.73 21.94
C VAL A 72 39.15 -14.41 22.89
N PHE A 73 38.81 -14.02 24.13
CA PHE A 73 39.77 -13.75 25.19
C PHE A 73 39.67 -14.81 26.29
N LEU A 74 40.83 -15.30 26.75
CA LEU A 74 40.97 -16.31 27.79
C LEU A 74 41.77 -15.74 28.96
N ASN A 75 41.12 -14.94 29.79
CA ASN A 75 41.71 -14.24 30.95
C ASN A 75 41.04 -14.71 32.25
N ASP A 76 41.32 -15.94 32.67
CA ASP A 76 40.68 -16.68 33.78
C ASP A 76 39.17 -16.97 33.63
N LEU A 77 38.52 -16.35 32.64
CA LEU A 77 37.15 -16.53 32.19
C LEU A 77 37.09 -16.47 30.66
N ILE A 78 35.98 -16.92 30.07
CA ILE A 78 35.78 -16.91 28.60
C ILE A 78 34.98 -15.65 28.23
N SER A 79 35.51 -14.84 27.32
CA SER A 79 34.74 -13.75 26.68
C SER A 79 34.95 -13.70 25.18
N VAL A 80 33.94 -13.20 24.47
CA VAL A 80 33.90 -13.07 23.02
C VAL A 80 33.43 -11.67 22.69
N GLY A 81 34.03 -11.02 21.69
CA GLY A 81 33.47 -9.81 21.11
C GLY A 81 33.49 -9.87 19.60
N TRP A 82 32.53 -9.22 18.96
CA TRP A 82 32.36 -9.23 17.51
C TRP A 82 31.69 -7.93 17.05
N MET A 83 31.65 -7.68 15.75
CA MET A 83 30.95 -6.54 15.17
C MET A 83 29.76 -7.03 14.34
N GLU A 84 28.60 -6.40 14.49
CA GLU A 84 27.48 -6.53 13.55
C GLU A 84 27.52 -5.35 12.58
N VAL A 85 27.42 -5.65 11.28
CA VAL A 85 27.32 -4.65 10.21
C VAL A 85 25.84 -4.51 9.83
N LEU A 86 25.25 -3.36 10.17
CA LEU A 86 23.87 -3.01 9.82
C LEU A 86 23.86 -2.07 8.60
N PRO A 87 22.73 -1.95 7.87
CA PRO A 87 22.63 -1.11 6.68
C PRO A 87 23.02 0.37 6.92
N GLU A 88 22.80 0.88 8.13
CA GLU A 88 22.99 2.31 8.47
C GLU A 88 24.07 2.54 9.55
N GLU A 89 24.44 1.52 10.33
CA GLU A 89 25.39 1.63 11.44
C GLU A 89 26.10 0.31 11.77
N ASN A 90 27.23 0.38 12.48
CA ASN A 90 27.96 -0.80 12.92
C ASN A 90 28.01 -0.85 14.45
N HIS A 91 27.79 -2.04 15.01
CA HIS A 91 27.71 -2.23 16.45
C HIS A 91 28.74 -3.25 16.93
N VAL A 92 29.46 -2.93 18.00
CA VAL A 92 30.37 -3.89 18.65
C VAL A 92 29.63 -4.57 19.78
N TYR A 93 29.53 -5.89 19.72
CA TYR A 93 28.93 -6.71 20.76
C TYR A 93 30.01 -7.37 21.61
N TYR A 94 29.69 -7.57 22.89
CA TYR A 94 30.55 -8.26 23.83
C TYR A 94 29.74 -9.26 24.65
N ALA A 95 30.29 -10.47 24.79
CA ALA A 95 29.74 -11.54 25.59
C ALA A 95 30.79 -12.12 26.54
N ARG A 96 30.37 -12.54 27.73
CA ARG A 96 31.24 -13.14 28.72
C ARG A 96 30.54 -14.25 29.48
N SER A 97 31.28 -15.32 29.75
CA SER A 97 30.87 -16.39 30.64
C SER A 97 31.70 -16.39 31.92
N SER A 98 31.01 -16.51 33.06
CA SER A 98 31.61 -16.63 34.39
C SER A 98 31.68 -18.08 34.91
N ASN A 99 31.23 -19.05 34.11
CA ASN A 99 31.11 -20.46 34.49
C ASN A 99 31.53 -21.40 33.35
N ASN A 100 32.68 -21.11 32.73
CA ASN A 100 33.30 -21.93 31.68
C ASN A 100 32.37 -22.21 30.48
N GLY A 101 31.59 -21.21 30.06
CA GLY A 101 30.75 -21.27 28.87
C GLY A 101 29.33 -21.81 29.09
N VAL A 102 28.95 -22.15 30.32
CA VAL A 102 27.61 -22.71 30.64
C VAL A 102 26.51 -21.65 30.52
N SER A 103 26.76 -20.43 31.00
CA SER A 103 25.88 -19.27 30.80
C SER A 103 26.68 -18.09 30.29
N TRP A 104 26.03 -17.26 29.49
CA TRP A 104 26.61 -16.10 28.84
C TRP A 104 25.82 -14.86 29.16
N TRP A 105 26.55 -13.81 29.52
CA TRP A 105 26.08 -12.45 29.47
C TRP A 105 26.47 -11.87 28.13
N TYR A 106 25.62 -11.06 27.51
CA TYR A 106 25.98 -10.33 26.30
C TYR A 106 25.26 -8.99 26.26
N PHE A 107 25.88 -8.00 25.63
CA PHE A 107 25.29 -6.68 25.42
C PHE A 107 25.95 -5.99 24.23
N ASP A 108 25.27 -4.98 23.70
CA ASP A 108 25.81 -4.05 22.73
C ASP A 108 26.77 -3.07 23.42
N ALA A 109 28.07 -3.26 23.20
CA ALA A 109 29.10 -2.44 23.82
C ALA A 109 29.21 -1.04 23.21
N THR A 110 28.79 -0.87 21.95
CA THR A 110 28.67 0.43 21.29
C THR A 110 27.62 1.31 22.01
N VAL A 111 26.56 0.70 22.52
CA VAL A 111 25.51 1.40 23.28
C VAL A 111 25.89 1.50 24.77
N HIS A 112 26.05 0.37 25.45
CA HIS A 112 26.06 0.31 26.92
C HIS A 112 27.46 0.48 27.56
N ALA A 113 28.54 0.26 26.80
CA ALA A 113 29.90 0.55 27.27
C ALA A 113 30.45 1.88 26.76
N SER A 114 29.62 2.73 26.14
CA SER A 114 30.10 3.93 25.47
C SER A 114 30.81 4.92 26.39
N SER A 115 30.26 5.17 27.58
CA SER A 115 30.89 6.00 28.63
C SER A 115 32.22 5.41 29.11
N TYR A 116 32.31 4.08 29.22
CA TYR A 116 33.52 3.37 29.63
C TYR A 116 34.61 3.39 28.55
N LEU A 117 34.24 3.16 27.29
CA LEU A 117 35.14 3.26 26.13
C LEU A 117 35.65 4.71 25.97
N THR A 118 34.79 5.70 26.20
CA THR A 118 35.14 7.11 26.17
C THR A 118 36.14 7.48 27.27
N TYR A 119 35.94 6.96 28.49
CA TYR A 119 36.91 7.11 29.57
C TYR A 119 38.31 6.60 29.20
N TRP A 120 38.39 5.51 28.43
CA TRP A 120 39.66 4.96 27.96
C TRP A 120 40.33 5.75 26.83
N GLY A 121 39.66 6.79 26.31
CA GLY A 121 40.18 7.73 25.32
C GLY A 121 39.70 7.49 23.88
N LEU A 122 38.68 6.66 23.69
CA LEU A 122 37.99 6.51 22.40
C LEU A 122 36.97 7.64 22.24
N SER A 123 36.98 8.39 21.14
CA SER A 123 35.95 9.44 20.98
C SER A 123 34.57 8.83 20.81
N SER A 124 33.53 9.51 21.30
CA SER A 124 32.13 9.05 21.16
C SER A 124 31.72 8.79 19.70
N SER A 125 32.27 9.57 18.76
CA SER A 125 32.10 9.40 17.31
C SER A 125 32.77 8.15 16.74
N ILE A 126 33.77 7.59 17.43
CA ILE A 126 34.43 6.33 17.08
C ILE A 126 33.66 5.15 17.69
N VAL A 127 33.03 5.37 18.85
CA VAL A 127 32.24 4.37 19.57
C VAL A 127 30.86 4.15 18.93
N LYS A 128 30.23 5.20 18.37
CA LYS A 128 29.01 5.16 17.56
C LYS A 128 29.30 5.45 16.09
N PRO A 129 29.96 4.54 15.36
CA PRO A 129 30.37 4.82 13.99
C PRO A 129 29.17 4.73 13.05
N CYS A 130 28.53 5.86 12.79
CA CYS A 130 27.68 6.02 11.61
C CYS A 130 28.59 5.92 10.37
N CYS A 131 28.36 4.90 9.55
CA CYS A 131 29.01 4.70 8.24
C CYS A 131 30.54 4.83 8.24
N LEU A 132 31.26 3.85 8.81
CA LEU A 132 32.72 3.68 8.64
C LEU A 132 33.08 3.18 7.22
N ILE A 133 32.68 3.92 6.17
CA ILE A 133 33.07 3.63 4.77
C ILE A 133 34.44 4.25 4.43
N ILE A 134 34.95 5.19 5.23
CA ILE A 134 36.11 6.01 4.86
C ILE A 134 37.44 5.53 5.50
N ILE A 135 37.39 4.68 6.53
CA ILE A 135 38.61 4.15 7.17
C ILE A 135 38.89 2.76 6.59
N GLY A 136 40.03 2.61 5.89
CA GLY A 136 40.39 1.32 5.28
C GLY A 136 40.33 0.14 6.27
N ILE A 137 39.90 -1.03 5.78
CA ILE A 137 39.60 -2.26 6.54
C ILE A 137 40.65 -2.58 7.62
N VAL A 138 41.93 -2.33 7.36
CA VAL A 138 43.03 -2.58 8.32
C VAL A 138 42.95 -1.71 9.58
N LEU A 139 42.59 -0.44 9.45
CA LEU A 139 42.42 0.48 10.58
C LEU A 139 41.14 0.16 11.36
N LEU A 140 40.08 -0.28 10.68
CA LEU A 140 38.84 -0.74 11.31
C LEU A 140 39.09 -1.96 12.20
N LEU A 141 39.80 -2.97 11.68
CA LEU A 141 40.14 -4.18 12.43
C LEU A 141 41.06 -3.87 13.63
N LEU A 142 42.02 -2.94 13.46
CA LEU A 142 42.90 -2.51 14.55
C LEU A 142 42.13 -1.74 15.65
N LEU A 143 41.17 -0.90 15.26
CA LEU A 143 40.29 -0.21 16.19
C LEU A 143 39.40 -1.19 16.95
N LEU A 144 38.79 -2.16 16.25
CA LEU A 144 37.99 -3.22 16.87
C LEU A 144 38.82 -4.00 17.89
N LEU A 145 40.03 -4.40 17.54
CA LEU A 145 40.94 -5.08 18.46
C LEU A 145 41.22 -4.25 19.72
N ILE A 146 41.41 -2.93 19.59
CA ILE A 146 41.59 -2.02 20.73
C ILE A 146 40.34 -1.99 21.62
N ILE A 147 39.15 -1.85 21.01
CA ILE A 147 37.86 -1.86 21.73
C ILE A 147 37.72 -3.16 22.52
N LEU A 148 37.95 -4.30 21.87
CA LEU A 148 37.80 -5.61 22.48
C LEU A 148 38.83 -5.87 23.60
N ILE A 149 40.06 -5.38 23.47
CA ILE A 149 41.06 -5.40 24.55
C ILE A 149 40.58 -4.59 25.76
N ILE A 150 39.96 -3.42 25.54
CA ILE A 150 39.41 -2.59 26.63
C ILE A 150 38.22 -3.30 27.30
N LEU A 151 37.32 -3.90 26.51
CA LEU A 151 36.16 -4.64 27.03
C LEU A 151 36.55 -5.93 27.76
N ALA A 152 37.68 -6.56 27.42
CA ALA A 152 38.21 -7.70 28.17
C ALA A 152 38.57 -7.35 29.62
N LEU A 153 38.72 -6.06 29.95
CA LEU A 153 38.93 -5.56 31.32
C LEU A 153 37.64 -5.42 32.13
N ILE A 154 36.48 -5.74 31.57
CA ILE A 154 35.23 -5.84 32.32
C ILE A 154 35.34 -7.01 33.30
N ILE A 155 34.76 -6.86 34.48
CA ILE A 155 34.70 -7.87 35.52
C ILE A 155 33.29 -7.91 36.12
N ILE A 156 32.99 -9.01 36.79
CA ILE A 156 31.81 -9.17 37.63
C ILE A 156 32.33 -9.27 39.07
N LEU A 157 31.92 -8.32 39.91
CA LEU A 157 32.26 -8.34 41.32
C LEU A 157 31.33 -9.31 42.06
N ILE A 158 31.90 -10.18 42.89
CA ILE A 158 31.12 -11.10 43.73
C ILE A 158 30.21 -10.26 44.64
N TRP A 159 28.91 -10.59 44.68
CA TRP A 159 27.84 -9.85 45.38
C TRP A 159 27.35 -8.56 44.69
N CYS A 160 27.77 -8.30 43.45
CA CYS A 160 27.23 -7.20 42.64
C CYS A 160 26.37 -7.73 41.48
N HIS A 161 25.36 -6.95 41.11
CA HIS A 161 24.40 -7.31 40.05
C HIS A 161 24.73 -6.65 38.70
N PHE A 162 25.85 -5.91 38.60
CA PHE A 162 26.20 -5.08 37.43
C PHE A 162 27.62 -5.35 36.93
N PHE A 163 27.88 -4.95 35.68
CA PHE A 163 29.20 -5.02 35.08
C PHE A 163 30.06 -3.84 35.54
N TYR A 164 31.34 -4.14 35.83
CA TYR A 164 32.32 -3.13 36.18
C TYR A 164 33.52 -3.21 35.24
N GLY A 165 33.97 -2.08 34.73
CA GLY A 165 35.25 -1.97 34.06
C GLY A 165 36.37 -1.58 35.03
N ILE A 166 37.58 -2.11 34.82
CA ILE A 166 38.77 -1.66 35.55
C ILE A 166 39.21 -0.29 35.01
N LEU A 167 39.45 0.67 35.89
CA LEU A 167 39.93 2.02 35.55
C LEU A 167 41.45 2.16 35.73
N ARG A 168 42.03 3.25 35.21
CA ARG A 168 43.50 3.46 35.15
C ARG A 168 44.21 3.47 36.52
N ASP A 169 43.49 3.86 37.56
CA ASP A 169 43.96 3.91 38.95
C ASP A 169 43.67 2.61 39.73
N ARG A 170 43.22 1.55 39.06
CA ARG A 170 42.74 0.28 39.64
C ARG A 170 41.48 0.41 40.50
N THR A 171 40.72 1.50 40.34
CA THR A 171 39.33 1.55 40.82
C THR A 171 38.39 0.88 39.81
N TYR A 172 37.16 0.62 40.22
CA TYR A 172 36.12 0.00 39.38
C TYR A 172 35.09 1.06 38.98
N GLY A 173 34.82 1.17 37.68
CA GLY A 173 33.76 2.01 37.13
C GLY A 173 32.60 1.13 36.65
N PRO A 174 31.34 1.53 36.85
CA PRO A 174 30.20 0.77 36.31
C PRO A 174 30.20 0.82 34.78
N ILE A 175 29.56 -0.17 34.16
CA ILE A 175 29.07 -0.12 32.78
C ILE A 175 27.57 0.19 32.84
N ASP A 176 27.03 0.92 31.87
CA ASP A 176 25.58 1.19 31.85
C ASP A 176 24.83 -0.14 31.75
N ASP A 177 23.74 -0.25 32.50
CA ASP A 177 22.94 -1.47 32.50
C ASP A 177 22.33 -1.70 31.10
N PRO A 178 22.55 -2.88 30.47
CA PRO A 178 21.93 -3.19 29.19
C PRO A 178 20.40 -3.35 29.27
N TYR A 179 19.85 -3.42 30.48
CA TYR A 179 18.44 -3.67 30.75
C TYR A 179 17.69 -2.45 31.29
N LEU A 180 18.15 -1.23 30.97
CA LEU A 180 17.54 0.04 31.39
C LEU A 180 16.02 0.05 31.20
N ASN A 181 15.56 -0.42 30.04
CA ASN A 181 14.15 -0.46 29.65
C ASN A 181 13.27 -1.46 30.43
N ILE A 182 13.81 -2.28 31.34
CA ILE A 182 13.00 -3.24 32.10
C ILE A 182 12.96 -2.98 33.61
N PHE A 183 13.74 -2.03 34.15
CA PHE A 183 13.81 -1.77 35.59
C PHE A 183 13.68 -0.28 35.96
N SER A 184 13.35 0.02 37.21
CA SER A 184 13.35 1.38 37.79
C SER A 184 13.60 1.28 39.30
N PRO A 185 14.19 2.28 39.98
CA PRO A 185 14.84 3.48 39.47
C PRO A 185 16.35 3.29 39.21
N TYR A 186 16.95 4.19 38.41
CA TYR A 186 18.39 4.25 38.16
C TYR A 186 19.01 5.50 38.81
N ASP A 187 20.23 5.37 39.37
CA ASP A 187 21.07 6.47 39.82
C ASP A 187 22.14 6.77 38.77
N THR A 188 22.45 8.06 38.58
CA THR A 188 23.57 8.50 37.75
C THR A 188 24.84 8.63 38.59
N VAL A 189 25.91 7.91 38.21
CA VAL A 189 27.22 7.99 38.87
C VAL A 189 28.20 8.71 37.94
N SER A 190 28.88 9.74 38.44
CA SER A 190 29.94 10.42 37.67
C SER A 190 31.31 9.85 38.01
N VAL A 191 32.02 9.33 37.01
CA VAL A 191 33.40 8.82 37.16
C VAL A 191 34.30 9.44 36.10
N GLY A 192 35.30 10.20 36.53
CA GLY A 192 36.26 10.84 35.62
C GLY A 192 35.63 11.82 34.63
N GLY A 193 34.47 12.42 34.95
CA GLY A 193 33.72 13.34 34.08
C GLY A 193 32.71 12.67 33.15
N ASN A 194 32.67 11.34 33.07
CA ASN A 194 31.63 10.59 32.36
C ASN A 194 30.49 10.23 33.32
N ILE A 195 29.26 10.15 32.82
CA ILE A 195 28.07 9.78 33.58
C ILE A 195 27.69 8.34 33.21
N PHE A 196 27.37 7.54 34.23
CA PHE A 196 26.95 6.15 34.09
C PHE A 196 25.58 5.94 34.74
N ASN A 197 24.74 5.12 34.13
CA ASN A 197 23.42 4.75 34.64
C ASN A 197 23.49 3.40 35.35
N THR A 198 23.24 3.39 36.65
CA THR A 198 23.29 2.17 37.48
C THR A 198 21.98 1.96 38.21
N PRO A 199 21.44 0.74 38.33
CA PRO A 199 20.22 0.56 39.10
C PRO A 199 20.41 1.03 40.53
N ARG A 200 19.40 1.71 41.05
CA ARG A 200 19.39 2.21 42.42
C ARG A 200 19.37 1.01 43.37
N LEU A 201 20.47 0.82 44.09
CA LEU A 201 20.53 -0.20 45.14
C LEU A 201 19.58 0.22 46.27
N CYS A 202 18.56 -0.58 46.53
CA CYS A 202 17.75 -0.44 47.75
C CYS A 202 18.71 -0.40 48.95
N GLY A 203 18.75 0.73 49.65
CA GLY A 203 19.73 0.96 50.69
C GLY A 203 19.70 -0.10 51.80
N GLY A 204 20.83 -0.80 51.96
CA GLY A 204 21.42 -1.13 53.25
C GLY A 204 20.73 -2.15 54.16
N ASP A 205 21.12 -3.42 54.03
CA ASP A 205 21.32 -4.30 55.19
C ASP A 205 22.49 -5.31 55.03
N GLY A 206 23.21 -5.28 53.91
CA GLY A 206 24.34 -6.18 53.68
C GLY A 206 23.95 -7.63 53.39
N ASN A 207 22.67 -7.93 53.13
CA ASN A 207 22.19 -9.28 52.84
C ASN A 207 21.83 -9.55 51.36
N GLY A 208 22.10 -8.61 50.44
CA GLY A 208 22.11 -8.90 49.00
C GLY A 208 20.76 -9.34 48.38
N ASN A 209 19.63 -9.06 49.03
CA ASN A 209 18.30 -9.57 48.61
C ASN A 209 17.38 -8.55 47.91
N GLY A 210 17.86 -7.34 47.60
CA GLY A 210 17.12 -6.37 46.79
C GLY A 210 17.66 -6.31 45.36
N GLY A 211 17.02 -7.03 44.43
CA GLY A 211 17.25 -6.82 43.00
C GLY A 211 16.60 -5.51 42.52
N PRO A 212 16.98 -5.00 41.34
CA PRO A 212 16.32 -3.84 40.74
C PRO A 212 14.81 -4.09 40.57
N GLU A 213 13.97 -3.09 40.87
CA GLU A 213 12.52 -3.26 40.78
C GLU A 213 12.08 -3.24 39.31
N PRO A 214 11.24 -4.19 38.86
CA PRO A 214 10.63 -4.17 37.52
C PRO A 214 9.93 -2.84 37.23
N ALA A 215 10.09 -2.32 36.01
CA ALA A 215 9.40 -1.09 35.56
C ALA A 215 8.56 -1.33 34.30
N PRO A 216 7.47 -0.57 34.11
CA PRO A 216 6.84 -0.42 32.80
C PRO A 216 7.78 0.31 31.84
N ASP A 217 7.58 0.12 30.54
CA ASP A 217 8.30 0.85 29.48
C ASP A 217 7.40 0.92 28.26
N LEU A 218 6.82 2.09 28.02
CA LEU A 218 5.76 2.36 27.06
C LEU A 218 6.34 2.91 25.77
N ARG A 219 6.20 2.12 24.72
CA ARG A 219 6.66 2.49 23.38
C ARG A 219 5.51 2.57 22.40
N VAL A 220 5.46 3.64 21.62
CA VAL A 220 4.59 3.72 20.44
C VAL A 220 5.22 2.88 19.33
N THR A 221 4.56 1.81 18.91
CA THR A 221 5.09 0.88 17.90
C THR A 221 4.50 1.07 16.51
N ASN A 222 3.38 1.77 16.39
CA ASN A 222 2.75 2.07 15.11
C ASN A 222 1.85 3.31 15.23
N VAL A 223 1.75 4.09 14.15
CA VAL A 223 0.83 5.23 13.99
C VAL A 223 0.23 5.18 12.58
N TRP A 224 -1.10 5.27 12.45
CA TRP A 224 -1.79 5.18 11.16
C TRP A 224 -3.11 5.96 11.17
N PHE A 225 -3.71 6.14 9.99
CA PHE A 225 -4.97 6.87 9.81
C PHE A 225 -6.12 5.92 9.49
N SER A 226 -7.37 6.33 9.75
CA SER A 226 -8.56 5.63 9.26
C SER A 226 -8.64 5.67 7.74
N ASP A 227 -8.24 6.79 7.15
CA ASP A 227 -8.43 7.09 5.73
C ASP A 227 -7.11 6.95 4.98
N THR A 228 -7.18 6.44 3.75
CA THR A 228 -6.02 6.33 2.85
C THR A 228 -5.48 7.71 2.51
N TYR A 229 -6.37 8.67 2.27
CA TYR A 229 -6.06 10.04 1.92
C TYR A 229 -6.66 11.00 2.95
N VAL A 230 -5.83 11.92 3.42
CA VAL A 230 -6.22 12.90 4.44
C VAL A 230 -6.60 14.20 3.74
N LEU A 231 -7.86 14.62 3.88
CA LEU A 231 -8.37 15.87 3.28
C LEU A 231 -8.37 17.01 4.30
N GLN A 232 -8.05 18.23 3.84
CA GLN A 232 -8.26 19.42 4.66
C GLN A 232 -9.75 19.59 4.96
N GLU A 233 -10.07 20.02 6.17
CA GLU A 233 -11.43 20.28 6.66
C GLU A 233 -12.32 19.02 6.80
N ASP A 234 -11.89 17.85 6.33
CA ASP A 234 -12.56 16.56 6.56
C ASP A 234 -11.94 15.88 7.81
N PRO A 235 -12.73 15.44 8.81
CA PRO A 235 -12.20 14.72 9.96
C PRO A 235 -11.68 13.33 9.57
N THR A 236 -10.44 13.03 9.94
CA THR A 236 -9.84 11.68 9.91
C THR A 236 -9.58 11.20 11.35
N THR A 237 -9.43 9.90 11.56
CA THR A 237 -9.03 9.34 12.87
C THR A 237 -7.57 8.89 12.81
N VAL A 238 -6.76 9.37 13.75
CA VAL A 238 -5.38 8.91 13.92
C VAL A 238 -5.34 7.87 15.02
N TYR A 239 -4.75 6.72 14.72
CA TYR A 239 -4.55 5.62 15.65
C TYR A 239 -3.08 5.47 16.01
N ALA A 240 -2.82 4.96 17.22
CA ALA A 240 -1.51 4.52 17.64
C ALA A 240 -1.56 3.22 18.45
N THR A 241 -0.58 2.36 18.25
CA THR A 241 -0.35 1.17 19.07
C THR A 241 0.71 1.48 20.11
N ILE A 242 0.36 1.32 21.38
CA ILE A 242 1.26 1.52 22.52
C ILE A 242 1.53 0.17 23.16
N LYS A 243 2.80 -0.19 23.27
CA LYS A 243 3.27 -1.43 23.87
C LYS A 243 3.97 -1.13 25.19
N ASN A 244 3.61 -1.87 26.23
CA ASN A 244 4.46 -1.96 27.42
C ASN A 244 5.51 -3.04 27.19
N GLN A 245 6.73 -2.68 26.79
CA GLN A 245 7.84 -3.61 26.56
C GLN A 245 8.70 -3.85 27.82
N GLY A 246 8.38 -3.15 28.91
CA GLY A 246 9.01 -3.30 30.22
C GLY A 246 8.63 -4.59 30.93
N SER A 247 9.12 -4.78 32.14
CA SER A 247 8.90 -6.00 32.94
C SER A 247 7.84 -5.87 34.04
N ALA A 248 7.33 -4.65 34.29
CA ALA A 248 6.21 -4.42 35.20
C ALA A 248 4.93 -4.00 34.48
N ILE A 249 3.81 -4.13 35.19
CA ILE A 249 2.48 -3.68 34.75
C ILE A 249 2.38 -2.14 34.83
N MET A 250 1.92 -1.49 33.77
CA MET A 250 1.52 -0.09 33.85
C MET A 250 0.16 -0.01 34.55
N THR A 251 0.08 0.83 35.59
CA THR A 251 -1.15 1.13 36.33
C THR A 251 -1.25 2.63 36.56
N GLY A 252 -2.46 3.13 36.76
CA GLY A 252 -2.71 4.56 37.02
C GLY A 252 -3.29 5.30 35.82
N THR A 253 -3.08 6.62 35.78
CA THR A 253 -3.60 7.49 34.74
C THR A 253 -2.44 7.98 33.88
N VAL A 254 -2.29 7.37 32.72
CA VAL A 254 -1.26 7.66 31.73
C VAL A 254 -1.93 8.15 30.45
N TYR A 255 -1.33 9.13 29.76
CA TYR A 255 -1.91 9.75 28.58
C TYR A 255 -0.99 9.59 27.36
N ALA A 256 -1.60 9.50 26.18
CA ALA A 256 -0.92 9.63 24.91
C ALA A 256 -1.31 10.95 24.26
N GLU A 257 -0.32 11.77 23.90
CA GLU A 257 -0.54 13.03 23.17
C GLU A 257 -0.22 12.86 21.69
N PHE A 258 -1.12 13.33 20.83
CA PHE A 258 -1.00 13.34 19.38
C PHE A 258 -0.71 14.77 18.92
N ARG A 259 0.28 14.93 18.04
CA ARG A 259 0.69 16.23 17.46
C ARG A 259 0.96 16.08 15.97
N TYR A 260 0.82 17.15 15.19
CA TYR A 260 1.30 17.18 13.80
C TYR A 260 2.31 18.31 13.58
N GLY A 261 3.30 18.08 12.72
CA GLY A 261 4.34 19.04 12.36
C GLY A 261 5.69 18.40 12.07
N THR A 262 6.74 19.21 11.98
CA THR A 262 8.09 18.76 11.61
C THR A 262 8.81 17.97 12.70
N SER A 263 8.39 18.11 13.95
CA SER A 263 8.86 17.31 15.09
C SER A 263 7.80 17.31 16.20
N TYR A 264 7.91 16.39 17.15
CA TYR A 264 7.02 16.35 18.30
C TYR A 264 7.03 17.67 19.11
N ASP A 265 8.22 18.16 19.48
CA ASP A 265 8.38 19.36 20.33
C ASP A 265 7.88 20.66 19.69
N GLN A 266 7.90 20.74 18.36
CA GLN A 266 7.46 21.91 17.59
C GLN A 266 6.06 21.73 16.98
N GLY A 267 5.46 20.54 17.14
CA GLY A 267 4.17 20.20 16.56
C GLY A 267 2.99 20.84 17.27
N VAL A 268 1.89 20.95 16.53
CA VAL A 268 0.59 21.42 17.03
C VAL A 268 -0.19 20.23 17.59
N THR A 269 -0.72 20.35 18.80
CA THR A 269 -1.54 19.31 19.42
C THR A 269 -2.81 19.04 18.63
N ILE A 270 -3.00 17.78 18.24
CA ILE A 270 -4.24 17.24 17.68
C ILE A 270 -5.20 16.93 18.83
N GLY A 271 -4.70 16.19 19.84
CA GLY A 271 -5.50 15.74 20.95
C GLY A 271 -4.69 14.89 21.93
N GLU A 272 -5.31 14.52 23.04
CA GLU A 272 -4.73 13.66 24.06
C GLU A 272 -5.79 12.67 24.55
N VAL A 273 -5.38 11.42 24.75
CA VAL A 273 -6.26 10.32 25.14
C VAL A 273 -5.64 9.52 26.26
N GLN A 274 -6.46 9.05 27.20
CA GLN A 274 -5.98 8.22 28.30
C GLN A 274 -5.64 6.82 27.78
N ILE A 275 -4.45 6.31 28.08
CA ILE A 275 -4.04 4.95 27.77
C ILE A 275 -4.82 3.98 28.67
N PRO A 276 -5.49 2.96 28.11
CA PRO A 276 -6.20 1.96 28.90
C PRO A 276 -5.27 1.27 29.90
N ALA A 277 -5.64 1.31 31.18
CA ALA A 277 -4.94 0.64 32.27
C ALA A 277 -5.82 -0.49 32.86
N PRO A 278 -5.22 -1.60 33.33
CA PRO A 278 -3.78 -1.87 33.33
C PRO A 278 -3.27 -2.36 31.97
N LEU A 279 -2.02 -2.00 31.63
CA LEU A 279 -1.30 -2.57 30.49
C LEU A 279 -0.17 -3.47 30.98
N TYR A 280 -0.36 -4.78 30.86
CA TYR A 280 0.60 -5.78 31.31
C TYR A 280 1.90 -5.74 30.50
N ALA A 281 3.01 -6.16 31.12
CA ALA A 281 4.29 -6.36 30.46
C ALA A 281 4.14 -7.22 29.18
N GLY A 282 4.80 -6.79 28.11
CA GLY A 282 4.76 -7.39 26.78
C GLY A 282 3.47 -7.14 25.98
N HIS A 283 2.42 -6.55 26.57
CA HIS A 283 1.13 -6.34 25.90
C HIS A 283 1.05 -4.99 25.21
N SER A 284 0.12 -4.86 24.26
CA SER A 284 -0.15 -3.63 23.52
C SER A 284 -1.61 -3.22 23.65
N THR A 285 -1.87 -1.94 23.45
CA THR A 285 -3.21 -1.36 23.34
C THR A 285 -3.25 -0.35 22.18
N THR A 286 -4.44 -0.06 21.68
CA THR A 286 -4.65 0.93 20.63
C THR A 286 -5.39 2.12 21.23
N VAL A 287 -4.94 3.32 20.88
CA VAL A 287 -5.58 4.59 21.23
C VAL A 287 -5.78 5.42 19.98
N ASP A 288 -6.75 6.33 20.01
CA ASP A 288 -7.13 7.13 18.84
C ASP A 288 -7.60 8.54 19.21
N VAL A 289 -7.47 9.45 18.24
CA VAL A 289 -8.01 10.81 18.27
C VAL A 289 -8.55 11.20 16.89
N SER A 290 -9.64 11.97 16.86
CA SER A 290 -10.10 12.60 15.61
C SER A 290 -9.27 13.85 15.33
N TRP A 291 -8.84 14.00 14.08
CA TRP A 291 -8.07 15.12 13.57
C TRP A 291 -8.77 15.72 12.36
N THR A 292 -9.00 17.03 12.39
CA THR A 292 -9.45 17.79 11.22
C THR A 292 -8.32 18.75 10.83
N PRO A 293 -7.52 18.42 9.79
CA PRO A 293 -6.45 19.30 9.33
C PRO A 293 -7.04 20.63 8.85
N THR A 294 -6.60 21.74 9.42
CA THR A 294 -7.13 23.07 9.08
C THR A 294 -6.31 23.77 7.99
N ASN A 295 -7.05 24.50 7.15
CA ASN A 295 -6.70 25.12 5.89
C ASN A 295 -5.34 25.87 5.83
N THR A 296 -4.42 25.37 5.01
CA THR A 296 -3.16 26.03 4.61
C THR A 296 -3.17 26.47 3.14
N GLY A 297 -4.32 26.36 2.45
CA GLY A 297 -4.54 26.82 1.08
C GLY A 297 -3.96 25.91 -0.01
N ALA A 298 -2.80 25.29 0.20
CA ALA A 298 -2.25 24.28 -0.71
C ALA A 298 -2.19 22.93 -0.01
N SER A 299 -2.19 21.84 -0.77
CA SER A 299 -1.87 20.51 -0.24
C SER A 299 -0.45 20.50 0.33
N PHE A 300 -0.20 19.67 1.34
CA PHE A 300 1.08 19.68 2.07
C PHE A 300 1.42 18.34 2.71
N ASP A 301 2.71 18.04 2.80
CA ASP A 301 3.22 16.92 3.58
C ASP A 301 3.38 17.32 5.05
N THR A 302 3.04 16.39 5.96
CA THR A 302 3.26 16.55 7.39
C THR A 302 3.57 15.21 8.06
N THR A 303 4.07 15.28 9.29
CA THR A 303 4.26 14.10 10.15
C THR A 303 3.35 14.21 11.35
N VAL A 304 2.66 13.12 11.68
CA VAL A 304 1.90 12.97 12.93
C VAL A 304 2.73 12.17 13.91
N TRP A 305 2.92 12.76 15.09
CA TRP A 305 3.72 12.25 16.19
C TRP A 305 2.80 11.87 17.35
N VAL A 306 3.13 10.78 18.03
CA VAL A 306 2.42 10.31 19.23
C VAL A 306 3.45 10.02 20.31
N MET A 307 3.23 10.58 21.50
CA MET A 307 4.05 10.32 22.69
C MET A 307 3.21 9.59 23.72
N ALA A 308 3.61 8.37 24.08
CA ALA A 308 3.10 7.67 25.24
C ALA A 308 3.64 8.30 26.54
N ASP A 309 2.84 8.25 27.60
CA ASP A 309 3.09 8.93 28.86
C ASP A 309 3.53 10.40 28.73
N SER A 310 2.79 11.17 27.94
CA SER A 310 3.06 12.60 27.68
C SER A 310 3.13 13.47 28.94
N ARG A 311 2.69 12.97 30.09
CA ARG A 311 2.63 13.68 31.38
C ARG A 311 3.61 13.13 32.44
N GLY A 312 4.38 12.07 32.14
CA GLY A 312 5.24 11.41 33.12
C GLY A 312 4.46 10.83 34.32
N GLY A 313 3.30 10.25 34.04
CA GLY A 313 2.39 9.66 35.03
C GLY A 313 2.88 8.32 35.58
N VAL A 314 3.80 7.65 34.89
CA VAL A 314 4.48 6.44 35.37
C VAL A 314 5.99 6.62 35.20
N THR A 315 6.79 6.12 36.15
CA THR A 315 8.24 6.08 35.94
C THR A 315 8.57 4.83 35.13
N GLU A 316 9.20 5.05 33.99
CA GLU A 316 9.52 3.98 33.04
C GLU A 316 10.97 3.52 33.16
N GLY A 317 11.27 2.37 32.53
CA GLY A 317 12.65 1.92 32.38
C GLY A 317 13.46 2.79 31.43
N ASP A 318 12.84 3.22 30.32
CA ASP A 318 13.46 4.11 29.34
C ASP A 318 12.48 5.17 28.80
N GLU A 319 12.46 6.32 29.50
CA GLU A 319 11.68 7.52 29.14
C GLU A 319 12.02 8.12 27.75
N GLY A 320 13.08 7.63 27.09
CA GLY A 320 13.55 8.14 25.81
C GLY A 320 12.87 7.50 24.58
N ASN A 321 12.07 6.44 24.76
CA ASN A 321 11.57 5.62 23.65
C ASN A 321 10.05 5.72 23.41
N ASN A 322 9.38 6.65 24.08
CA ASN A 322 7.92 6.76 24.11
C ASN A 322 7.28 7.38 22.86
N ILE A 323 8.09 7.83 21.89
CA ILE A 323 7.60 8.59 20.73
C ILE A 323 7.60 7.70 19.49
N GLY A 324 6.50 7.75 18.73
CA GLY A 324 6.36 7.17 17.40
C GLY A 324 5.70 8.15 16.43
N SER A 325 5.79 7.90 15.13
CA SER A 325 5.25 8.81 14.12
C SER A 325 4.93 8.14 12.80
N THR A 326 4.14 8.82 11.98
CA THR A 326 3.90 8.48 10.58
C THR A 326 3.77 9.76 9.74
N SER A 327 4.13 9.72 8.46
CA SER A 327 3.99 10.85 7.54
C SER A 327 2.75 10.68 6.67
N CYS A 328 2.12 11.80 6.31
CA CYS A 328 1.00 11.82 5.37
C CYS A 328 1.05 13.06 4.48
N HIS A 329 0.41 12.93 3.32
CA HIS A 329 0.05 14.05 2.46
C HIS A 329 -1.38 14.49 2.81
N VAL A 330 -1.57 15.80 3.02
CA VAL A 330 -2.87 16.40 3.32
C VAL A 330 -3.35 17.18 2.11
N PHE A 331 -4.38 16.68 1.44
CA PHE A 331 -4.92 17.23 0.19
C PHE A 331 -5.83 18.43 0.44
N ASN A 332 -5.64 19.51 -0.30
CA ASN A 332 -6.64 20.56 -0.42
C ASN A 332 -7.82 20.02 -1.25
N PRO A 333 -9.05 19.99 -0.71
CA PRO A 333 -10.21 19.43 -1.41
C PRO A 333 -10.52 20.08 -2.76
N THR A 334 -10.20 21.36 -2.97
CA THR A 334 -10.51 22.09 -4.21
C THR A 334 -9.31 22.21 -5.15
N ALA A 335 -8.14 21.71 -4.77
CA ALA A 335 -6.98 21.68 -5.64
C ALA A 335 -7.06 20.52 -6.62
N ASP A 336 -6.29 20.62 -7.69
CA ASP A 336 -6.09 19.64 -8.76
C ASP A 336 -4.58 19.38 -8.75
N ASP A 337 -4.14 18.43 -7.92
CA ASP A 337 -2.72 18.25 -7.60
C ASP A 337 -1.98 17.45 -8.69
N ASP A 338 -2.68 16.59 -9.42
CA ASP A 338 -2.15 15.82 -10.55
C ASP A 338 -2.28 16.59 -11.89
N GLY A 339 -3.19 17.56 -11.96
CA GLY A 339 -3.39 18.49 -13.08
C GLY A 339 -4.37 17.97 -14.13
N ASP A 340 -5.17 16.95 -13.84
CA ASP A 340 -6.08 16.28 -14.78
C ASP A 340 -7.38 17.06 -15.04
N GLY A 341 -7.60 18.17 -14.32
CA GLY A 341 -8.78 19.01 -14.40
C GLY A 341 -9.83 18.74 -13.30
N MET A 342 -9.56 17.82 -12.37
CA MET A 342 -10.47 17.41 -11.32
C MET A 342 -9.99 17.83 -9.94
N SER A 343 -10.93 18.05 -9.04
CA SER A 343 -10.58 18.37 -7.66
C SER A 343 -10.23 17.11 -6.88
N ASN A 344 -9.22 17.18 -6.01
CA ASN A 344 -8.84 16.10 -5.09
C ASN A 344 -10.03 15.52 -4.31
N LEU A 345 -10.99 16.37 -3.90
CA LEU A 345 -12.20 15.89 -3.20
C LEU A 345 -13.01 14.93 -4.07
N TYR A 346 -13.21 15.30 -5.32
CA TYR A 346 -13.93 14.49 -6.28
C TYR A 346 -13.18 13.18 -6.51
N GLU A 347 -11.88 13.20 -6.78
CA GLU A 347 -11.11 11.97 -7.04
C GLU A 347 -11.06 11.02 -5.85
N ILE A 348 -11.00 11.55 -4.62
CA ILE A 348 -11.05 10.71 -3.42
C ILE A 348 -12.45 10.12 -3.23
N LYS A 349 -13.52 10.93 -3.30
CA LYS A 349 -14.89 10.47 -3.02
C LYS A 349 -15.48 9.60 -4.13
N CYS A 350 -15.16 9.89 -5.39
CA CYS A 350 -15.65 9.19 -6.58
C CYS A 350 -14.67 8.14 -7.12
N GLY A 351 -13.39 8.20 -6.72
CA GLY A 351 -12.37 7.21 -7.04
C GLY A 351 -12.04 6.35 -5.84
N VAL A 352 -11.06 6.78 -5.04
CA VAL A 352 -10.37 5.93 -4.06
C VAL A 352 -11.33 5.33 -3.02
N ASP A 353 -12.16 6.15 -2.38
CA ASP A 353 -13.01 5.74 -1.25
C ASP A 353 -14.05 4.68 -1.66
N VAL A 354 -14.45 4.70 -2.94
CA VAL A 354 -15.45 3.79 -3.52
C VAL A 354 -14.83 2.66 -4.35
N GLY A 355 -13.50 2.54 -4.37
CA GLY A 355 -12.78 1.54 -5.17
C GLY A 355 -12.91 1.78 -6.69
N GLY A 356 -13.15 3.03 -7.08
CA GLY A 356 -13.13 3.54 -8.44
C GLY A 356 -11.71 3.68 -8.99
N TRP A 357 -11.57 4.44 -10.08
CA TRP A 357 -10.33 4.51 -10.87
C TRP A 357 -9.51 5.79 -10.68
N GLN A 358 -10.07 6.80 -10.00
CA GLN A 358 -9.47 8.14 -9.88
C GLN A 358 -8.61 8.25 -8.64
N ASP A 359 -7.46 8.90 -8.73
CA ASP A 359 -6.48 9.07 -7.67
C ASP A 359 -5.78 10.43 -7.79
N PRO A 360 -5.82 11.28 -6.73
CA PRO A 360 -5.32 12.67 -6.76
C PRO A 360 -3.79 12.80 -6.91
N LEU A 361 -3.05 11.69 -6.99
CA LEU A 361 -1.61 11.67 -7.22
C LEU A 361 -1.23 11.17 -8.61
N ILE A 362 -2.20 10.78 -9.43
CA ILE A 362 -1.98 10.13 -10.72
C ILE A 362 -2.77 10.88 -11.77
N TYR A 363 -2.10 11.44 -12.77
CA TYR A 363 -2.77 12.12 -13.88
C TYR A 363 -3.74 11.17 -14.63
N ASN A 364 -5.04 11.51 -14.59
CA ASN A 364 -6.18 10.65 -14.95
C ASN A 364 -7.09 11.29 -16.02
N VAL A 365 -6.68 11.31 -17.29
CA VAL A 365 -7.44 12.06 -18.32
C VAL A 365 -8.77 11.40 -18.63
N ARG A 366 -9.80 12.23 -18.84
CA ARG A 366 -11.10 11.81 -19.35
C ARG A 366 -11.29 12.18 -20.80
N TYR A 367 -11.71 11.21 -21.61
CA TYR A 367 -12.04 11.37 -23.02
C TYR A 367 -13.48 10.96 -23.30
N ALA A 368 -14.08 11.56 -24.31
CA ALA A 368 -15.40 11.19 -24.80
C ALA A 368 -15.42 11.07 -26.32
N VAL A 369 -16.27 10.18 -26.84
CA VAL A 369 -16.60 10.05 -28.26
C VAL A 369 -18.11 10.12 -28.39
N LEU A 370 -18.60 11.22 -28.95
CA LEU A 370 -20.01 11.50 -29.14
C LEU A 370 -20.35 11.35 -30.62
N VAL A 371 -21.26 10.44 -30.97
CA VAL A 371 -21.58 10.14 -32.37
C VAL A 371 -23.07 10.27 -32.65
N VAL A 372 -23.42 11.04 -33.68
CA VAL A 372 -24.73 11.03 -34.32
C VAL A 372 -24.57 10.56 -35.77
N GLY A 373 -25.08 9.36 -36.05
CA GLY A 373 -25.05 8.74 -37.36
C GLY A 373 -26.08 9.36 -38.31
N THR A 374 -26.97 8.57 -38.91
CA THR A 374 -27.95 9.00 -39.90
C THR A 374 -29.25 9.63 -39.34
N TYR A 375 -30.18 9.97 -40.24
CA TYR A 375 -31.55 10.38 -39.91
C TYR A 375 -32.50 10.07 -41.08
N TYR A 376 -33.77 9.78 -40.79
CA TYR A 376 -34.79 9.54 -41.82
C TYR A 376 -35.88 10.61 -41.88
N THR A 377 -36.06 11.36 -40.79
CA THR A 377 -37.05 12.45 -40.67
C THR A 377 -36.44 13.67 -40.01
N GLU A 378 -37.02 14.85 -40.25
CA GLU A 378 -36.63 16.09 -39.57
C GLU A 378 -36.71 15.95 -38.04
N GLN A 379 -37.78 15.30 -37.54
CA GLN A 379 -37.99 15.09 -36.11
C GLN A 379 -36.85 14.30 -35.46
N GLN A 380 -36.44 13.19 -36.07
CA GLN A 380 -35.31 12.38 -35.59
C GLN A 380 -33.99 13.16 -35.63
N TYR A 381 -33.76 13.90 -36.71
CA TYR A 381 -32.60 14.77 -36.84
C TYR A 381 -32.53 15.78 -35.68
N GLN A 382 -33.64 16.43 -35.34
CA GLN A 382 -33.70 17.33 -34.18
C GLN A 382 -33.42 16.63 -32.85
N TRP A 383 -34.03 15.47 -32.62
CA TRP A 383 -33.90 14.73 -31.37
C TRP A 383 -32.47 14.26 -31.11
N TYR A 384 -31.84 13.60 -32.09
CA TYR A 384 -30.50 13.05 -31.92
C TYR A 384 -29.44 14.14 -31.71
N LEU A 385 -29.55 15.25 -32.46
CA LEU A 385 -28.67 16.40 -32.25
C LEU A 385 -28.87 17.04 -30.88
N SER A 386 -30.12 17.16 -30.41
CA SER A 386 -30.40 17.73 -29.09
C SER A 386 -29.86 16.84 -27.97
N ALA A 387 -30.07 15.53 -28.06
CA ALA A 387 -29.60 14.58 -27.06
C ALA A 387 -28.07 14.60 -26.95
N VAL A 388 -27.37 14.52 -28.08
CA VAL A 388 -25.91 14.49 -28.03
C VAL A 388 -25.29 15.84 -27.61
N GLN A 389 -25.91 16.98 -27.97
CA GLN A 389 -25.49 18.31 -27.48
C GLN A 389 -25.67 18.41 -25.97
N ASN A 390 -26.78 17.90 -25.42
CA ASN A 390 -26.98 17.86 -23.97
C ASN A 390 -25.93 16.98 -23.27
N MET A 391 -25.53 15.85 -23.88
CA MET A 391 -24.44 15.03 -23.35
C MET A 391 -23.11 15.81 -23.35
N TYR A 392 -22.77 16.49 -24.45
CA TYR A 392 -21.60 17.37 -24.53
C TYR A 392 -21.61 18.40 -23.39
N ASP A 393 -22.74 19.12 -23.24
CA ASP A 393 -22.88 20.20 -22.27
C ASP A 393 -22.73 19.69 -20.83
N ILE A 394 -23.22 18.49 -20.51
CA ILE A 394 -23.07 17.90 -19.17
C ILE A 394 -21.61 17.53 -18.91
N LEU A 395 -20.96 16.84 -19.85
CA LEU A 395 -19.56 16.44 -19.72
C LEU A 395 -18.65 17.65 -19.54
N HIS A 396 -18.82 18.69 -20.37
CA HIS A 396 -18.00 19.89 -20.32
C HIS A 396 -18.31 20.77 -19.11
N ASN A 397 -19.59 21.11 -18.88
CA ASN A 397 -19.96 22.13 -17.89
C ASN A 397 -20.06 21.60 -16.46
N SER A 398 -20.30 20.30 -16.30
CA SER A 398 -20.54 19.69 -14.98
C SER A 398 -19.42 18.74 -14.54
N HIS A 399 -18.76 18.07 -15.49
CA HIS A 399 -17.83 16.97 -15.21
C HIS A 399 -16.39 17.23 -15.67
N GLY A 400 -16.06 18.49 -15.97
CA GLY A 400 -14.69 18.94 -16.18
C GLY A 400 -14.02 18.51 -17.49
N TYR A 401 -14.76 17.92 -18.43
CA TYR A 401 -14.20 17.56 -19.73
C TYR A 401 -13.82 18.82 -20.52
N THR A 402 -12.64 18.80 -21.15
CA THR A 402 -12.23 19.86 -22.06
C THR A 402 -12.70 19.58 -23.48
N ASP A 403 -12.92 20.62 -24.28
CA ASP A 403 -13.30 20.49 -25.70
C ASP A 403 -12.35 19.56 -26.46
N THR A 404 -11.05 19.64 -26.18
CA THR A 404 -10.04 18.81 -26.87
C THR A 404 -10.14 17.33 -26.57
N ASN A 405 -10.83 16.96 -25.48
CA ASN A 405 -10.99 15.58 -25.05
C ASN A 405 -12.37 15.00 -25.41
N ILE A 406 -13.29 15.82 -25.95
CA ILE A 406 -14.59 15.36 -26.46
C ILE A 406 -14.51 15.31 -27.98
N ASN A 407 -14.35 14.10 -28.53
CA ASN A 407 -14.40 13.87 -29.98
C ASN A 407 -15.86 13.84 -30.44
N TYR A 408 -16.29 14.86 -31.18
CA TYR A 408 -17.69 15.09 -31.51
C TYR A 408 -17.97 14.91 -33.01
N LEU A 409 -18.59 13.78 -33.38
CA LEU A 409 -18.81 13.36 -34.76
C LEU A 409 -20.30 13.34 -35.11
N VAL A 410 -20.69 14.12 -36.11
CA VAL A 410 -22.11 14.34 -36.42
C VAL A 410 -22.37 14.30 -37.92
N THR A 411 -23.46 13.66 -38.34
CA THR A 411 -23.99 13.83 -39.71
C THR A 411 -24.95 15.01 -39.78
N LEU A 412 -24.56 16.07 -40.47
CA LEU A 412 -25.43 17.23 -40.71
C LEU A 412 -26.37 17.03 -41.90
N SER A 413 -27.54 17.64 -41.84
CA SER A 413 -28.48 17.66 -42.95
C SER A 413 -28.26 18.84 -43.88
N SER A 414 -28.40 18.59 -45.18
CA SER A 414 -28.49 19.67 -46.17
C SER A 414 -29.91 20.20 -46.35
N GLY A 415 -30.92 19.55 -45.75
CA GLY A 415 -32.34 19.82 -45.97
C GLY A 415 -33.14 20.23 -44.72
N TYR A 416 -32.56 20.11 -43.53
CA TYR A 416 -33.19 20.47 -42.25
C TYR A 416 -32.32 21.46 -41.49
N ASN A 417 -32.93 22.33 -40.70
CA ASN A 417 -32.18 23.22 -39.81
C ASN A 417 -31.81 22.48 -38.53
N GLU A 418 -30.72 22.85 -37.88
CA GLU A 418 -30.32 22.34 -36.57
C GLU A 418 -31.28 22.79 -35.46
N PRO A 419 -31.40 22.01 -34.36
CA PRO A 419 -32.22 22.43 -33.23
C PRO A 419 -31.62 23.65 -32.53
N SER A 420 -32.49 24.41 -31.85
CA SER A 420 -32.07 25.56 -31.07
C SER A 420 -31.10 25.15 -29.97
N GLY A 421 -29.94 25.82 -29.88
CA GLY A 421 -28.91 25.54 -28.89
C GLY A 421 -27.82 24.57 -29.35
N PHE A 422 -27.97 23.96 -30.54
CA PHE A 422 -26.93 23.13 -31.14
C PHE A 422 -25.78 23.98 -31.67
N ASP A 423 -24.54 23.66 -31.26
CA ASP A 423 -23.35 24.40 -31.67
C ASP A 423 -22.51 23.59 -32.68
N THR A 424 -22.68 23.92 -33.97
CA THR A 424 -21.92 23.30 -35.06
C THR A 424 -20.41 23.58 -34.99
N SER A 425 -19.96 24.58 -34.22
CA SER A 425 -18.52 24.91 -34.14
C SER A 425 -17.73 23.93 -33.27
N LEU A 426 -18.42 23.09 -32.50
CA LEU A 426 -17.85 22.04 -31.65
C LEU A 426 -17.67 20.70 -32.40
N ILE A 427 -18.19 20.58 -33.62
CA ILE A 427 -18.08 19.35 -34.40
C ILE A 427 -16.65 19.20 -34.92
N ASP A 428 -15.99 18.11 -34.54
CA ASP A 428 -14.65 17.78 -35.00
C ASP A 428 -14.67 17.23 -36.42
N ASP A 429 -15.63 16.34 -36.69
CA ASP A 429 -15.66 15.59 -37.94
C ASP A 429 -17.05 15.06 -38.28
N GLU A 430 -17.20 14.59 -39.53
CA GLU A 430 -18.41 13.91 -39.97
C GLU A 430 -18.44 12.46 -39.49
N ALA A 431 -19.61 11.96 -39.08
CA ALA A 431 -19.82 10.59 -38.63
C ALA A 431 -19.76 9.56 -39.79
N THR A 432 -18.54 9.26 -40.22
CA THR A 432 -18.21 8.21 -41.20
C THR A 432 -17.39 7.11 -40.52
N GLU A 433 -17.42 5.90 -41.08
CA GLU A 433 -16.68 4.75 -40.55
C GLU A 433 -15.18 5.08 -40.37
N THR A 434 -14.58 5.69 -41.40
CA THR A 434 -13.17 6.09 -41.39
C THR A 434 -12.87 7.11 -40.28
N ASN A 435 -13.71 8.12 -40.09
CA ASN A 435 -13.46 9.13 -39.05
C ASN A 435 -13.62 8.54 -37.65
N ILE A 436 -14.62 7.68 -37.43
CA ILE A 436 -14.80 6.96 -36.16
C ILE A 436 -13.58 6.09 -35.86
N GLN A 437 -13.11 5.32 -36.85
CA GLN A 437 -11.92 4.49 -36.71
C GLN A 437 -10.67 5.33 -36.40
N ASN A 438 -10.52 6.50 -37.04
CA ASN A 438 -9.40 7.41 -36.79
C ASN A 438 -9.39 7.92 -35.34
N VAL A 439 -10.56 8.29 -34.79
CA VAL A 439 -10.69 8.73 -33.39
C VAL A 439 -10.22 7.63 -32.44
N PHE A 440 -10.71 6.41 -32.59
CA PHE A 440 -10.27 5.31 -31.72
C PHE A 440 -8.80 4.94 -31.89
N ASN A 441 -8.23 5.10 -33.09
CA ASN A 441 -6.80 4.93 -33.30
C ASN A 441 -5.96 5.99 -32.58
N ASN A 442 -6.48 7.20 -32.35
CA ASN A 442 -5.78 8.25 -31.60
C ASN A 442 -5.60 7.87 -30.12
N PHE A 443 -6.48 7.03 -29.55
CA PHE A 443 -6.40 6.57 -28.16
C PHE A 443 -5.45 5.38 -27.94
N LYS A 444 -5.04 4.71 -29.02
CA LYS A 444 -4.15 3.54 -28.95
C LYS A 444 -2.69 3.97 -28.80
N THR A 445 -1.83 3.00 -28.48
CA THR A 445 -0.38 3.22 -28.40
C THR A 445 0.18 3.87 -29.67
N GLY A 446 0.86 5.01 -29.50
CA GLY A 446 1.41 5.83 -30.57
C GLY A 446 0.42 6.82 -31.21
N GLY A 447 -0.83 6.87 -30.76
CA GLY A 447 -1.84 7.84 -31.17
C GLY A 447 -1.62 9.23 -30.55
N THR A 448 -2.34 10.24 -31.06
CA THR A 448 -2.18 11.64 -30.59
C THR A 448 -2.82 11.92 -29.23
N GLN A 449 -3.73 11.05 -28.80
CA GLN A 449 -4.43 11.08 -27.52
C GLN A 449 -4.26 9.72 -26.81
N GLU A 450 -3.07 9.12 -26.94
CA GLU A 450 -2.78 7.79 -26.38
C GLU A 450 -3.21 7.70 -24.92
N MET A 451 -4.13 6.79 -24.64
CA MET A 451 -4.68 6.58 -23.30
C MET A 451 -3.80 5.64 -22.49
N SER A 452 -3.74 5.90 -21.19
CA SER A 452 -3.07 5.09 -20.17
C SER A 452 -4.04 4.20 -19.38
N SER A 453 -3.48 3.33 -18.53
CA SER A 453 -4.25 2.51 -17.57
C SER A 453 -4.96 3.28 -16.47
N ASN A 454 -4.84 4.60 -16.49
CA ASN A 454 -5.42 5.50 -15.52
C ASN A 454 -6.51 6.38 -16.13
N ASP A 455 -6.64 6.40 -17.47
CA ASP A 455 -7.57 7.30 -18.16
C ASP A 455 -8.97 6.70 -18.28
N PHE A 456 -9.94 7.55 -18.59
CA PHE A 456 -11.35 7.19 -18.72
C PHE A 456 -11.92 7.55 -20.08
N LEU A 457 -12.72 6.66 -20.65
CA LEU A 457 -13.37 6.88 -21.95
C LEU A 457 -14.88 6.71 -21.86
N ILE A 458 -15.64 7.67 -22.36
CA ILE A 458 -17.07 7.53 -22.64
C ILE A 458 -17.28 7.44 -24.15
N VAL A 459 -18.09 6.49 -24.59
CA VAL A 459 -18.54 6.35 -25.98
C VAL A 459 -20.06 6.44 -25.98
N CYS A 460 -20.61 7.54 -26.49
CA CYS A 460 -22.05 7.78 -26.53
C CYS A 460 -22.55 7.91 -27.97
N TRP A 461 -23.34 6.93 -28.42
CA TRP A 461 -23.80 6.84 -29.79
C TRP A 461 -25.32 6.97 -29.86
N VAL A 462 -25.79 8.01 -30.55
CA VAL A 462 -27.19 8.41 -30.59
C VAL A 462 -27.71 8.41 -32.02
N ASN A 463 -28.53 7.41 -32.37
CA ASN A 463 -29.16 7.28 -33.69
C ASN A 463 -30.17 6.10 -33.69
N HIS A 464 -30.74 5.79 -34.85
CA HIS A 464 -31.27 4.47 -35.21
C HIS A 464 -30.24 3.35 -35.06
N GLY A 465 -30.74 2.13 -35.05
CA GLY A 465 -29.97 0.90 -35.24
C GLY A 465 -30.65 -0.02 -36.22
N GLY A 466 -29.96 -1.09 -36.59
CA GLY A 466 -30.58 -2.21 -37.27
C GLY A 466 -29.74 -3.47 -37.12
N ASP A 467 -30.28 -4.57 -37.59
CA ASP A 467 -29.62 -5.85 -37.70
C ASP A 467 -29.61 -6.31 -39.16
N ASP A 468 -28.50 -6.90 -39.61
CA ASP A 468 -28.52 -7.70 -40.82
C ASP A 468 -28.75 -9.16 -40.39
N HIS A 469 -30.04 -9.51 -40.26
CA HIS A 469 -30.50 -10.83 -39.81
C HIS A 469 -29.80 -11.99 -40.54
N TYR A 470 -29.42 -13.04 -39.78
CA TYR A 470 -28.92 -14.31 -40.28
C TYR A 470 -29.69 -14.81 -41.52
N ASN A 471 -29.01 -14.89 -42.68
CA ASN A 471 -29.60 -15.50 -43.87
C ASN A 471 -29.53 -17.03 -43.75
N SER A 472 -30.65 -17.65 -43.35
CA SER A 472 -30.79 -19.10 -43.22
C SER A 472 -30.56 -19.91 -44.51
N ASN A 473 -30.34 -19.25 -45.66
CA ASN A 473 -30.10 -19.91 -46.95
C ASN A 473 -28.62 -20.01 -47.35
N THR A 474 -27.71 -19.25 -46.74
CA THR A 474 -26.29 -19.21 -47.16
C THR A 474 -25.32 -19.82 -46.16
N GLY A 475 -25.68 -19.89 -44.86
CA GLY A 475 -24.91 -20.61 -43.85
C GLY A 475 -23.46 -20.11 -43.65
N GLU A 476 -23.16 -18.87 -44.04
CA GLU A 476 -21.89 -18.22 -43.74
C GLU A 476 -22.02 -17.50 -42.40
N ASP A 477 -21.56 -18.19 -41.36
CA ASP A 477 -21.15 -17.62 -40.08
C ASP A 477 -19.75 -17.02 -40.29
N THR A 478 -19.67 -15.70 -40.23
CA THR A 478 -18.39 -15.00 -40.23
C THR A 478 -18.41 -13.93 -39.14
N VAL A 479 -18.15 -14.35 -37.90
CA VAL A 479 -17.05 -13.86 -37.03
C VAL A 479 -17.48 -13.92 -35.54
N MET A 480 -16.72 -14.71 -34.77
CA MET A 480 -16.58 -14.79 -33.29
C MET A 480 -17.71 -14.24 -32.40
N GLY A 481 -18.80 -15.01 -32.26
CA GLY A 481 -19.79 -14.88 -31.20
C GLY A 481 -20.96 -15.82 -31.52
N THR A 482 -21.70 -16.32 -30.53
CA THR A 482 -22.95 -17.06 -30.78
C THR A 482 -24.10 -16.09 -31.08
N ASP A 483 -23.85 -15.04 -31.85
CA ASP A 483 -24.85 -14.00 -32.10
C ASP A 483 -25.91 -14.49 -33.10
N ALA A 484 -27.17 -14.22 -32.79
CA ALA A 484 -28.28 -14.46 -33.70
C ALA A 484 -28.42 -13.33 -34.76
N HIS A 485 -27.81 -12.16 -34.52
CA HIS A 485 -27.99 -10.93 -35.29
C HIS A 485 -26.67 -10.12 -35.40
N ASP A 486 -26.27 -9.73 -36.61
CA ASP A 486 -25.14 -8.80 -36.81
C ASP A 486 -25.66 -7.36 -36.68
N THR A 487 -25.48 -6.77 -35.50
CA THR A 487 -26.08 -5.48 -35.14
C THR A 487 -25.21 -4.34 -35.64
N TYR A 488 -25.82 -3.29 -36.18
CA TYR A 488 -25.08 -2.14 -36.70
C TYR A 488 -25.65 -0.79 -36.32
N PHE A 489 -24.75 0.19 -36.31
CA PHE A 489 -25.03 1.61 -36.22
C PHE A 489 -24.94 2.25 -37.62
N PRO A 490 -26.06 2.76 -38.19
CA PRO A 490 -26.06 3.37 -39.51
C PRO A 490 -25.41 4.76 -39.47
N LEU A 491 -24.60 5.05 -40.48
CA LEU A 491 -23.86 6.31 -40.61
C LEU A 491 -24.34 7.10 -41.83
N LYS A 492 -23.61 8.19 -42.13
CA LYS A 492 -23.85 8.96 -43.34
C LYS A 492 -23.70 8.09 -44.61
N ASN A 493 -24.40 8.46 -45.68
CA ASN A 493 -24.29 7.86 -47.02
C ASN A 493 -24.68 6.37 -47.13
N GLY A 494 -25.24 5.79 -46.06
CA GLY A 494 -25.59 4.37 -46.03
C GLY A 494 -24.47 3.46 -45.53
N ASP A 495 -23.36 4.03 -45.05
CA ASP A 495 -22.32 3.30 -44.34
C ASP A 495 -22.88 2.77 -43.00
N LYS A 496 -22.24 1.74 -42.46
CA LYS A 496 -22.62 1.08 -41.21
C LYS A 496 -21.35 0.79 -40.41
N VAL A 497 -21.47 0.79 -39.09
CA VAL A 497 -20.46 0.18 -38.21
C VAL A 497 -21.15 -0.95 -37.45
N TYR A 498 -20.65 -2.17 -37.64
CA TYR A 498 -21.13 -3.35 -36.94
C TYR A 498 -20.53 -3.43 -35.52
N ASP A 499 -21.19 -4.16 -34.63
CA ASP A 499 -20.74 -4.47 -33.27
C ASP A 499 -19.30 -5.02 -33.22
N SER A 500 -19.00 -6.01 -34.07
CA SER A 500 -17.67 -6.62 -34.22
C SER A 500 -16.59 -5.64 -34.73
N GLU A 501 -16.98 -4.68 -35.57
CA GLU A 501 -16.09 -3.62 -36.06
C GLU A 501 -15.80 -2.61 -34.95
N LEU A 502 -16.82 -2.18 -34.19
CA LEU A 502 -16.63 -1.31 -33.04
C LEU A 502 -15.71 -1.98 -32.01
N ALA A 503 -15.93 -3.26 -31.71
CA ALA A 503 -15.06 -4.03 -30.81
C ALA A 503 -13.60 -4.05 -31.30
N THR A 504 -13.39 -4.15 -32.62
CA THR A 504 -12.06 -4.04 -33.24
C THR A 504 -11.48 -2.63 -33.09
N TYR A 505 -12.30 -1.58 -33.26
CA TYR A 505 -11.86 -0.19 -33.13
C TYR A 505 -11.43 0.13 -31.70
N VAL A 506 -12.17 -0.34 -30.69
CA VAL A 506 -11.84 -0.09 -29.28
C VAL A 506 -10.80 -1.07 -28.70
N SER A 507 -10.46 -2.13 -29.44
CA SER A 507 -9.43 -3.08 -29.04
C SER A 507 -8.04 -2.42 -28.99
N GLY A 508 -7.34 -2.63 -27.87
CA GLY A 508 -6.00 -2.08 -27.63
C GLY A 508 -5.96 -0.67 -27.03
N ILE A 509 -7.10 -0.10 -26.64
CA ILE A 509 -7.16 1.11 -25.81
C ILE A 509 -6.86 0.71 -24.35
N SER A 510 -5.97 1.44 -23.68
CA SER A 510 -5.47 1.06 -22.36
C SER A 510 -6.28 1.60 -21.18
N ALA A 511 -7.36 2.33 -21.42
CA ALA A 511 -8.16 3.03 -20.40
C ALA A 511 -8.45 2.19 -19.14
N ALA A 512 -8.42 2.84 -17.97
CA ALA A 512 -8.82 2.22 -16.70
C ALA A 512 -10.28 1.74 -16.76
N ARG A 513 -11.15 2.56 -17.33
CA ARG A 513 -12.56 2.25 -17.57
C ARG A 513 -12.99 2.78 -18.94
N THR A 514 -13.89 2.06 -19.60
CA THR A 514 -14.61 2.55 -20.78
C THR A 514 -16.10 2.34 -20.61
N VAL A 515 -16.88 3.40 -20.78
CA VAL A 515 -18.35 3.37 -20.69
C VAL A 515 -18.94 3.52 -22.08
N PHE A 516 -19.79 2.59 -22.49
CA PHE A 516 -20.58 2.66 -23.70
C PHE A 516 -22.02 3.00 -23.36
N ILE A 517 -22.57 3.99 -24.07
CA ILE A 517 -23.96 4.46 -23.96
C ILE A 517 -24.53 4.37 -25.36
N LEU A 518 -25.25 3.29 -25.62
CA LEU A 518 -25.67 2.90 -26.96
C LEU A 518 -27.18 3.03 -27.08
N GLN A 519 -27.60 4.06 -27.84
CA GLN A 519 -29.00 4.35 -28.17
C GLN A 519 -29.53 3.81 -29.53
N PRO A 520 -28.88 2.90 -30.29
CA PRO A 520 -29.51 2.34 -31.49
C PRO A 520 -30.60 1.30 -31.16
N CYS A 521 -31.51 1.04 -32.10
CA CYS A 521 -32.33 -0.19 -32.08
C CYS A 521 -31.42 -1.42 -32.06
N ASN A 522 -31.88 -2.54 -31.49
CA ASN A 522 -31.11 -3.79 -31.40
C ASN A 522 -29.80 -3.66 -30.59
N SER A 523 -29.59 -2.57 -29.85
CA SER A 523 -28.33 -2.22 -29.19
C SER A 523 -27.75 -3.29 -28.25
N GLY A 524 -28.58 -4.19 -27.73
CA GLY A 524 -28.15 -5.31 -26.89
C GLY A 524 -27.14 -6.23 -27.58
N GLY A 525 -27.18 -6.35 -28.92
CA GLY A 525 -26.22 -7.18 -29.67
C GLY A 525 -24.76 -6.74 -29.48
N PHE A 526 -24.52 -5.43 -29.29
CA PHE A 526 -23.18 -4.91 -29.04
C PHE A 526 -22.52 -5.43 -27.76
N VAL A 527 -23.30 -5.92 -26.78
CA VAL A 527 -22.73 -6.45 -25.53
C VAL A 527 -21.87 -7.68 -25.80
N ASN A 528 -22.30 -8.56 -26.72
CA ASN A 528 -21.57 -9.79 -27.05
C ASN A 528 -20.12 -9.50 -27.48
N ASP A 529 -19.89 -8.49 -28.32
CA ASP A 529 -18.54 -8.19 -28.82
C ASP A 529 -17.74 -7.22 -27.94
N LEU A 530 -18.43 -6.32 -27.21
CA LEU A 530 -17.77 -5.30 -26.42
C LEU A 530 -17.42 -5.76 -25.01
N SER A 531 -18.14 -6.75 -24.46
CA SER A 531 -18.00 -7.23 -23.09
C SER A 531 -16.59 -7.75 -22.80
N ILE A 532 -15.83 -6.98 -22.02
CA ILE A 532 -14.56 -7.38 -21.41
C ILE A 532 -14.39 -6.68 -20.06
N SER A 533 -13.47 -7.18 -19.24
CA SER A 533 -13.12 -6.53 -17.96
C SER A 533 -12.73 -5.07 -18.15
N GLY A 534 -13.23 -4.19 -17.27
CA GLY A 534 -12.96 -2.75 -17.31
C GLY A 534 -13.92 -1.95 -18.21
N ARG A 535 -14.88 -2.59 -18.87
CA ARG A 535 -15.92 -1.92 -19.65
C ARG A 535 -17.27 -1.95 -18.94
N ILE A 536 -18.03 -0.89 -19.15
CA ILE A 536 -19.43 -0.76 -18.74
C ILE A 536 -20.22 -0.48 -20.02
N ILE A 537 -21.26 -1.25 -20.30
CA ILE A 537 -22.00 -1.17 -21.56
C ILE A 537 -23.48 -1.00 -21.21
N GLY A 538 -23.99 0.22 -21.33
CA GLY A 538 -25.41 0.53 -21.22
C GLY A 538 -26.04 0.61 -22.61
N THR A 539 -27.08 -0.17 -22.84
CA THR A 539 -27.80 -0.21 -24.12
C THR A 539 -29.27 0.12 -23.94
N ALA A 540 -29.89 0.75 -24.95
CA ALA A 540 -31.28 1.19 -24.85
C ALA A 540 -32.30 0.05 -24.82
N VAL A 541 -32.00 -1.05 -25.52
CA VAL A 541 -32.89 -2.19 -25.74
C VAL A 541 -32.11 -3.49 -25.94
N ARG A 542 -32.79 -4.65 -25.86
CA ARG A 542 -32.25 -5.97 -26.23
C ARG A 542 -31.94 -6.09 -27.73
N GLU A 543 -31.20 -7.14 -28.11
CA GLU A 543 -30.79 -7.44 -29.49
C GLU A 543 -31.96 -7.61 -30.48
N ASN A 544 -33.16 -7.91 -30.01
CA ASN A 544 -34.36 -8.17 -30.83
C ASN A 544 -35.46 -7.10 -30.66
N GLU A 545 -35.14 -5.96 -30.06
CA GLU A 545 -36.08 -4.90 -29.71
C GLU A 545 -35.78 -3.59 -30.46
N VAL A 546 -36.83 -2.78 -30.62
CA VAL A 546 -36.77 -1.47 -31.26
C VAL A 546 -36.82 -0.40 -30.18
N GLU A 547 -35.94 0.58 -30.29
CA GLU A 547 -35.75 1.66 -29.31
C GLU A 547 -37.00 2.55 -29.12
N GLY A 548 -37.20 3.09 -27.90
CA GLY A 548 -38.45 3.75 -27.48
C GLY A 548 -38.33 4.97 -26.55
N GLY A 549 -37.24 5.73 -26.58
CA GLY A 549 -36.95 6.94 -25.80
C GLY A 549 -36.08 6.72 -24.54
N TRP A 550 -34.84 6.26 -24.68
CA TRP A 550 -33.93 5.98 -23.55
C TRP A 550 -32.89 7.08 -23.23
N ILE A 551 -32.19 7.62 -24.23
CA ILE A 551 -31.00 8.47 -24.03
C ILE A 551 -31.28 9.77 -23.24
N GLU A 552 -32.43 10.41 -23.44
CA GLU A 552 -32.77 11.65 -22.73
C GLU A 552 -32.87 11.43 -21.22
N THR A 553 -33.28 10.22 -20.81
CA THR A 553 -33.38 9.86 -19.40
C THR A 553 -32.01 9.53 -18.81
N VAL A 554 -31.11 8.90 -19.57
CA VAL A 554 -29.71 8.69 -19.15
C VAL A 554 -29.02 10.04 -18.90
N ILE A 555 -29.16 10.96 -19.85
CA ILE A 555 -28.64 12.34 -19.75
C ILE A 555 -29.24 13.05 -18.53
N THR A 556 -30.54 12.91 -18.28
CA THR A 556 -31.19 13.45 -17.08
C THR A 556 -30.60 12.84 -15.81
N GLY A 557 -30.30 11.54 -15.82
CA GLY A 557 -29.59 10.82 -14.77
C GLY A 557 -28.25 11.47 -14.44
N PHE A 558 -27.37 11.61 -15.42
CA PHE A 558 -26.05 12.24 -15.27
C PHE A 558 -26.08 13.71 -14.86
N ASN A 559 -27.19 14.40 -15.09
CA ASN A 559 -27.39 15.77 -14.63
C ASN A 559 -27.89 15.85 -13.16
N GLY A 560 -27.74 14.77 -12.38
CA GLY A 560 -28.05 14.71 -10.95
C GLY A 560 -29.35 13.98 -10.59
N ALA A 561 -30.23 13.67 -11.55
CA ALA A 561 -31.46 12.94 -11.24
C ALA A 561 -31.18 11.49 -10.83
N GLY A 562 -30.07 10.89 -11.30
CA GLY A 562 -29.69 9.53 -10.93
C GLY A 562 -29.44 9.38 -9.42
N ASP A 563 -28.76 10.36 -8.81
CA ASP A 563 -28.43 10.35 -7.37
C ASP A 563 -29.64 10.73 -6.49
N THR A 564 -30.51 11.61 -6.99
CA THR A 564 -31.57 12.22 -6.18
C THR A 564 -32.94 11.55 -6.32
N ASP A 565 -33.13 10.71 -7.35
CA ASP A 565 -34.38 10.00 -7.54
C ASP A 565 -34.60 8.99 -6.39
N PRO A 566 -35.78 8.98 -5.74
CA PRO A 566 -36.01 8.18 -4.53
C PRO A 566 -36.02 6.67 -4.79
N ASP A 567 -36.15 6.26 -6.04
CA ASP A 567 -36.27 4.86 -6.40
C ASP A 567 -34.96 4.23 -6.91
N VAL A 568 -33.97 5.03 -7.31
CA VAL A 568 -32.66 4.57 -7.83
C VAL A 568 -31.47 5.18 -7.13
N GLY A 569 -31.57 6.44 -6.68
CA GLY A 569 -30.45 7.20 -6.17
C GLY A 569 -30.14 6.96 -4.70
N ASN A 570 -28.85 7.01 -4.36
CA ASN A 570 -28.39 6.82 -2.98
C ASN A 570 -28.21 8.16 -2.21
N ASN A 571 -28.41 9.30 -2.85
CA ASN A 571 -28.26 10.66 -2.30
C ASN A 571 -26.88 10.90 -1.66
N ASN A 572 -25.82 10.38 -2.27
CA ASN A 572 -24.44 10.61 -1.84
C ASN A 572 -23.83 11.89 -2.42
N GLY A 573 -24.54 12.57 -3.34
CA GLY A 573 -24.12 13.80 -3.99
C GLY A 573 -23.41 13.59 -5.34
N TYR A 574 -23.27 12.35 -5.80
CA TYR A 574 -22.58 11.98 -7.04
C TYR A 574 -23.41 10.96 -7.83
N VAL A 575 -23.36 11.02 -9.15
CA VAL A 575 -24.11 10.10 -10.01
C VAL A 575 -23.17 9.01 -10.54
N SER A 576 -23.46 7.76 -10.17
CA SER A 576 -22.81 6.59 -10.77
C SER A 576 -23.39 6.25 -12.15
N ILE A 577 -22.63 5.49 -12.96
CA ILE A 577 -23.12 5.00 -14.26
C ILE A 577 -24.37 4.14 -14.09
N GLN A 578 -24.41 3.32 -13.03
CA GLN A 578 -25.58 2.51 -12.70
C GLN A 578 -26.81 3.37 -12.43
N GLU A 579 -26.72 4.39 -11.58
CA GLU A 579 -27.88 5.22 -11.20
C GLU A 579 -28.51 5.91 -12.42
N ALA A 580 -27.69 6.41 -13.33
CA ALA A 580 -28.18 7.01 -14.58
C ALA A 580 -28.81 5.98 -15.53
N TRP A 581 -28.22 4.78 -15.64
CA TRP A 581 -28.78 3.69 -16.42
C TRP A 581 -30.12 3.21 -15.85
N GLU A 582 -30.20 2.98 -14.54
CA GLU A 582 -31.37 2.42 -13.88
C GLU A 582 -32.58 3.36 -13.99
N LEU A 583 -32.33 4.67 -13.87
CA LEU A 583 -33.35 5.70 -14.13
C LEU A 583 -33.94 5.56 -15.54
N ALA A 584 -33.09 5.39 -16.54
CA ALA A 584 -33.49 5.24 -17.94
C ALA A 584 -34.17 3.89 -18.22
N ALA A 585 -33.65 2.80 -17.68
CA ALA A 585 -34.19 1.45 -17.81
C ALA A 585 -35.64 1.38 -17.27
N ARG A 586 -35.88 1.98 -16.10
CA ARG A 586 -37.24 2.06 -15.51
C ARG A 586 -38.18 2.91 -16.35
N HIS A 587 -37.69 4.02 -16.91
CA HIS A 587 -38.48 4.88 -17.78
C HIS A 587 -39.00 4.10 -18.99
N VAL A 588 -38.10 3.46 -19.75
CA VAL A 588 -38.48 2.74 -20.97
C VAL A 588 -39.32 1.49 -20.69
N PHE A 589 -39.03 0.78 -19.60
CA PHE A 589 -39.85 -0.37 -19.19
C PHE A 589 -41.30 0.05 -18.92
N SER A 590 -41.50 1.19 -18.23
CA SER A 590 -42.84 1.70 -17.92
C SER A 590 -43.59 2.29 -19.13
N GLY A 591 -42.85 2.87 -20.09
CA GLY A 591 -43.41 3.66 -21.19
C GLY A 591 -43.56 2.91 -22.51
N SER A 592 -42.66 1.98 -22.82
CA SER A 592 -42.55 1.34 -24.14
C SER A 592 -42.35 -0.18 -24.11
N SER A 593 -42.30 -0.80 -22.92
CA SER A 593 -42.14 -2.26 -22.73
C SER A 593 -40.89 -2.87 -23.40
N VAL A 594 -39.87 -2.05 -23.60
CA VAL A 594 -38.53 -2.47 -24.05
C VAL A 594 -37.58 -2.58 -22.86
N HIS A 595 -36.50 -3.32 -23.04
CA HIS A 595 -35.62 -3.75 -21.95
C HIS A 595 -34.19 -3.28 -22.20
N SER A 596 -33.83 -2.14 -21.60
CA SER A 596 -32.44 -1.66 -21.56
C SER A 596 -31.53 -2.69 -20.90
N GLN A 597 -30.32 -2.87 -21.41
CA GLN A 597 -29.33 -3.80 -20.86
C GLN A 597 -28.15 -3.05 -20.22
N LEU A 598 -27.53 -3.66 -19.21
CA LEU A 598 -26.25 -3.28 -18.64
C LEU A 598 -25.33 -4.50 -18.60
N ASP A 599 -24.07 -4.34 -19.00
CA ASP A 599 -22.95 -5.25 -18.71
C ASP A 599 -21.83 -4.45 -18.08
N ASP A 600 -21.19 -4.97 -17.03
CA ASP A 600 -20.08 -4.30 -16.36
C ASP A 600 -19.03 -5.25 -15.75
N ASN A 601 -18.96 -6.49 -16.26
CA ASN A 601 -18.08 -7.52 -15.71
C ASN A 601 -17.31 -8.36 -16.75
N GLY A 602 -17.66 -8.26 -18.03
CA GLY A 602 -17.00 -8.99 -19.09
C GLY A 602 -17.44 -10.46 -19.21
N ASP A 603 -18.64 -10.82 -18.74
CA ASP A 603 -19.20 -12.18 -18.81
C ASP A 603 -20.04 -12.46 -20.07
N TRP A 604 -20.08 -11.49 -20.98
CA TRP A 604 -20.72 -11.57 -22.29
C TRP A 604 -22.24 -11.55 -22.21
N LEU A 605 -22.82 -11.17 -21.07
CA LEU A 605 -24.25 -11.12 -20.84
C LEU A 605 -24.68 -9.72 -20.40
N GLY A 606 -25.59 -9.13 -21.16
CA GLY A 606 -26.32 -7.95 -20.74
C GLY A 606 -27.53 -8.35 -19.91
N HIS A 607 -27.84 -7.53 -18.91
CA HIS A 607 -28.93 -7.76 -17.98
C HIS A 607 -29.90 -6.57 -17.96
N ASP A 608 -31.20 -6.85 -17.95
CA ASP A 608 -32.20 -5.80 -17.70
C ASP A 608 -32.48 -5.56 -16.21
N TYR A 609 -33.17 -4.45 -15.96
CA TYR A 609 -33.60 -4.06 -14.62
C TYR A 609 -34.50 -5.08 -13.90
N MET A 610 -35.22 -5.94 -14.63
CA MET A 610 -36.19 -6.90 -14.08
C MET A 610 -35.61 -8.30 -13.86
N GLY A 611 -34.39 -8.52 -14.33
CA GLY A 611 -33.66 -9.76 -14.22
C GLY A 611 -33.87 -10.77 -15.30
N TYR A 612 -33.77 -10.27 -16.53
CA TYR A 612 -33.74 -11.08 -17.71
C TYR A 612 -32.54 -10.73 -18.60
N ASP A 613 -31.98 -11.77 -19.21
CA ASP A 613 -30.87 -11.67 -20.16
C ASP A 613 -31.31 -11.05 -21.51
N MET A 614 -30.34 -10.90 -22.40
CA MET A 614 -30.50 -10.30 -23.73
C MET A 614 -31.53 -11.01 -24.63
N VAL A 615 -31.80 -12.29 -24.38
CA VAL A 615 -32.80 -13.10 -25.11
C VAL A 615 -34.09 -13.32 -24.32
N GLY A 616 -34.22 -12.72 -23.14
CA GLY A 616 -35.42 -12.70 -22.31
C GLY A 616 -35.59 -13.87 -21.34
N ASN A 617 -34.51 -14.58 -20.97
CA ASN A 617 -34.54 -15.60 -19.92
C ASN A 617 -34.31 -14.99 -18.54
N ASP A 618 -35.05 -15.45 -17.53
CA ASP A 618 -34.87 -15.03 -16.14
C ASP A 618 -33.46 -15.45 -15.65
N ASP A 619 -32.65 -14.45 -15.31
CA ASP A 619 -31.29 -14.61 -14.77
C ASP A 619 -31.15 -14.05 -13.34
N GLY A 620 -32.21 -13.45 -12.80
CA GLY A 620 -32.27 -12.86 -11.47
C GLY A 620 -31.87 -11.38 -11.39
N GLY A 621 -31.35 -10.81 -12.48
CA GLY A 621 -31.17 -9.37 -12.71
C GLY A 621 -30.08 -8.62 -12.00
N TYR A 622 -30.04 -7.34 -12.34
CA TYR A 622 -29.10 -6.39 -11.79
C TYR A 622 -29.42 -6.14 -10.30
N ASP A 623 -28.53 -6.56 -9.41
CA ASP A 623 -28.62 -6.31 -7.96
C ASP A 623 -27.40 -5.52 -7.46
N PRO A 624 -27.54 -4.24 -7.10
CA PRO A 624 -26.42 -3.42 -6.64
C PRO A 624 -25.87 -3.79 -5.25
N ASN A 625 -26.58 -4.63 -4.48
CA ASN A 625 -26.28 -4.92 -3.08
C ASN A 625 -25.74 -6.33 -2.83
N THR A 626 -25.91 -7.25 -3.78
CA THR A 626 -25.13 -8.49 -3.79
C THR A 626 -23.89 -8.29 -4.64
N SER A 627 -22.90 -9.18 -4.54
CA SER A 627 -21.91 -9.28 -5.61
C SER A 627 -22.69 -9.86 -6.78
N SER A 628 -23.34 -8.98 -7.57
CA SER A 628 -24.21 -9.42 -8.64
C SER A 628 -23.39 -10.17 -9.68
N LYS A 629 -24.14 -10.93 -10.49
CA LYS A 629 -23.59 -11.74 -11.55
C LYS A 629 -22.86 -10.90 -12.58
N ASP A 630 -23.26 -9.64 -12.74
CA ASP A 630 -22.66 -8.55 -13.52
C ASP A 630 -21.44 -8.05 -12.72
N GLY A 631 -21.33 -6.84 -12.23
CA GLY A 631 -20.14 -6.38 -11.52
C GLY A 631 -20.44 -5.17 -10.66
N TYR A 632 -19.47 -4.76 -9.86
CA TYR A 632 -19.57 -3.50 -9.10
C TYR A 632 -19.04 -2.31 -9.89
N LEU A 633 -18.78 -2.47 -11.19
CA LEU A 633 -17.99 -1.49 -11.93
C LEU A 633 -18.83 -0.24 -12.23
N ALA A 634 -20.08 -0.42 -12.66
CA ALA A 634 -21.01 0.66 -12.95
C ALA A 634 -21.43 1.42 -11.69
N ALA A 635 -21.60 0.72 -10.56
CA ALA A 635 -21.94 1.29 -9.25
C ALA A 635 -20.78 2.08 -8.60
N ARG A 636 -19.54 1.85 -9.06
CA ARG A 636 -18.31 2.47 -8.53
C ARG A 636 -17.59 3.35 -9.55
N THR A 637 -18.25 3.64 -10.66
CA THR A 637 -17.76 4.58 -11.67
C THR A 637 -18.71 5.76 -11.71
N TYR A 638 -18.18 6.95 -11.48
CA TYR A 638 -18.92 8.21 -11.39
C TYR A 638 -18.42 9.17 -12.48
N LEU A 639 -19.27 10.13 -12.85
CA LEU A 639 -18.94 11.22 -13.78
C LEU A 639 -18.55 12.51 -13.06
#